data_AF-A0A497RE92-F1
#
_entry.id   AF-A0A497RE92-F1
#
_cell.length_a   1.000
_cell.length_b   1.000
_cell.length_c   1.000
_cell.angle_alpha   90.00
_cell.angle_beta   90.00
_cell.angle_gamma   90.00
#
_symmetry.space_group_name_H-M   'P 1'
#
loop_
_entity.id
_entity.type
_entity.pdbx_description
1 polymer ?
#
loop_
_entity_poly.entity_id
_entity_poly.type
_entity_poly.pdbx_seq_one_letter_code
_entity_poly.pdbx_strand_id
1 'polypeptide(L)'
;MEGSMANNTSVRVADVGTSIINKTGSWRNFKPVTDSTQCKRKRESIAIGNLERFIADWEMQRGIRIPEKKPWNGGKIVVVGSGPAGLTVAAELARMGYDVTIYEILHEPGGVLVYGIPEFRLPKEIVRKEIEYVKSLGVKIKTGVVVGKSIPMEKLREEYDAVFIGSGAGLPAFLGIEGENLPGIFTANEFLIRVNLMKAYKFPEYDTPIKRGKKVAVIGGGNVAVDAARCAMRLGAREVTIIYRRSEKEMPARIEEIKRAKEEGIKILTLTQPIRFVGKDKVEKIECIKMKLGEKDESGRAGPIPIENSNFFVEADVVIVAIGQKPNVIGNVEVDEKRGIIKADSCGRTSVENIFAGGDVTTGAATVIAAMGAGKRAAYAIDEYLRSKNKLAEERREHKCKSDENHKNEIVEMIELYNELKEMVVKTPTIAEYCEAGQFVIVMVDEKGERIPLTIADFDRGKGTITIVFQEVGKTTYKLGEMKKGDKLYHLAGPLGRPFEIEKGTITIVGGGTGIASVHITAKKAKEMGNEVISIIGARTKEFIFWEDKIAEYSDELIITTDDGSYGIKGLVTHALSDLLKRKKIDQVITIGPTIMMKFVAKETEPYKIKTIASLNPIMVDGSGMCGSCRVRYDNQTRYACVHGPGFDAHRVDFDDLLKRLTIFKKEEDFARRYPDFGKEEKEILRGFYES
;
A
#
# COMPACT_ATOMS: atom_id res chain seq x y z
N MET A 1 -36.96 -23.30 -27.58
CA MET A 1 -36.13 -22.86 -28.72
C MET A 1 -36.22 -21.33 -28.75
N GLU A 2 -35.51 -20.67 -27.83
CA GLU A 2 -34.09 -20.21 -28.00
C GLU A 2 -34.06 -18.91 -28.83
N GLY A 3 -33.51 -17.77 -28.39
CA GLY A 3 -32.70 -17.50 -27.22
C GLY A 3 -32.34 -16.01 -27.06
N SER A 4 -31.59 -15.78 -25.98
CA SER A 4 -30.86 -14.60 -25.52
C SER A 4 -31.64 -13.32 -25.15
N MET A 5 -32.12 -13.33 -23.90
CA MET A 5 -31.83 -12.23 -22.97
C MET A 5 -30.33 -11.91 -23.00
N ALA A 6 -29.96 -10.67 -23.33
CA ALA A 6 -28.59 -10.17 -23.19
C ALA A 6 -28.62 -8.70 -22.72
N ASN A 7 -28.51 -8.54 -21.41
CA ASN A 7 -27.74 -7.51 -20.70
C ASN A 7 -27.76 -6.08 -21.24
N ASN A 8 -28.77 -5.29 -20.82
CA ASN A 8 -28.67 -3.82 -20.78
C ASN A 8 -27.66 -3.41 -19.70
N THR A 9 -26.39 -3.38 -20.11
CA THR A 9 -25.22 -3.19 -19.25
C THR A 9 -24.91 -1.70 -19.10
N SER A 10 -25.20 -1.17 -17.92
CA SER A 10 -24.45 -0.13 -17.19
C SER A 10 -23.56 0.84 -17.98
N VAL A 11 -24.04 2.06 -18.25
CA VAL A 11 -23.19 3.24 -18.49
C VAL A 11 -23.81 4.44 -17.79
N ARG A 12 -23.57 4.60 -16.49
CA ARG A 12 -23.90 5.82 -15.75
C ARG A 12 -22.83 6.10 -14.73
N VAL A 13 -21.63 6.43 -15.20
CA VAL A 13 -20.54 6.89 -14.34
C VAL A 13 -19.64 7.88 -15.08
N ALA A 14 -19.85 8.07 -16.38
CA ALA A 14 -19.14 9.09 -17.15
C ALA A 14 -19.74 10.50 -16.90
N ASP A 15 -21.03 10.58 -16.59
CA ASP A 15 -21.79 11.85 -16.63
C ASP A 15 -21.56 12.81 -15.46
N VAL A 16 -21.16 12.31 -14.28
CA VAL A 16 -20.80 13.19 -13.14
C VAL A 16 -19.44 13.86 -13.37
N GLY A 17 -18.56 13.17 -14.11
CA GLY A 17 -17.28 13.65 -14.62
C GLY A 17 -17.40 14.84 -15.55
N THR A 18 -18.44 14.80 -16.36
CA THR A 18 -18.62 15.68 -17.50
C THR A 18 -19.60 16.82 -17.19
N SER A 19 -20.51 16.67 -16.22
CA SER A 19 -21.34 17.78 -15.76
C SER A 19 -20.54 18.87 -14.99
N ILE A 20 -19.58 18.46 -14.14
CA ILE A 20 -18.67 19.37 -13.41
C ILE A 20 -17.68 20.08 -14.36
N ILE A 21 -17.30 19.45 -15.47
CA ILE A 21 -16.17 19.89 -16.33
C ILE A 21 -16.60 20.62 -17.61
N ASN A 22 -17.74 20.33 -18.22
CA ASN A 22 -17.93 20.74 -19.61
C ASN A 22 -18.37 22.17 -19.87
N LYS A 23 -18.45 23.02 -18.85
CA LYS A 23 -18.79 24.42 -19.06
C LYS A 23 -17.66 25.27 -19.66
N THR A 24 -16.44 24.74 -19.75
CA THR A 24 -15.39 25.35 -20.58
C THR A 24 -15.55 24.90 -22.02
N GLY A 25 -16.20 25.72 -22.84
CA GLY A 25 -16.37 25.43 -24.26
C GLY A 25 -15.07 25.10 -24.99
N SER A 26 -15.20 24.33 -26.07
CA SER A 26 -14.20 24.00 -27.08
C SER A 26 -13.03 23.06 -26.67
N TRP A 27 -13.20 21.76 -26.94
CA TRP A 27 -12.11 20.77 -26.90
C TRP A 27 -11.18 20.92 -28.12
N ARG A 28 -10.01 21.50 -27.92
CA ARG A 28 -8.78 21.16 -28.67
C ARG A 28 -7.63 21.03 -27.68
N ASN A 29 -7.51 19.86 -27.07
CA ASN A 29 -6.26 19.21 -26.67
C ASN A 29 -6.52 17.83 -26.05
N PHE A 30 -7.43 17.07 -26.68
CA PHE A 30 -7.19 15.65 -26.80
C PHE A 30 -6.11 15.47 -27.89
N LYS A 31 -5.18 14.52 -27.71
CA LYS A 31 -4.85 13.61 -28.82
C LYS A 31 -5.99 12.58 -28.80
N PRO A 32 -7.07 12.77 -29.57
CA PRO A 32 -8.08 11.75 -29.68
C PRO A 32 -7.53 10.70 -30.64
N VAL A 33 -8.25 9.60 -30.73
CA VAL A 33 -8.27 8.76 -31.92
C VAL A 33 -8.74 9.64 -33.10
N THR A 34 -7.85 10.45 -33.68
CA THR A 34 -8.05 11.21 -34.93
C THR A 34 -7.04 10.82 -35.99
N ASP A 35 -6.43 9.65 -35.88
CA ASP A 35 -5.68 9.04 -36.98
C ASP A 35 -6.34 7.74 -37.47
N SER A 36 -7.67 7.74 -37.54
CA SER A 36 -8.40 6.65 -38.20
C SER A 36 -9.64 7.08 -38.99
N THR A 37 -9.69 8.33 -39.45
CA THR A 37 -10.58 8.66 -40.58
C THR A 37 -9.82 9.42 -41.66
N GLN A 38 -9.50 8.67 -42.71
CA GLN A 38 -9.05 9.14 -44.02
C GLN A 38 -10.06 10.14 -44.63
N CYS A 39 -10.10 11.38 -44.16
CA CYS A 39 -10.89 12.42 -44.83
C CYS A 39 -10.10 13.73 -44.98
N LYS A 40 -9.53 13.92 -46.17
CA LYS A 40 -8.76 15.09 -46.63
C LYS A 40 -9.60 16.37 -46.81
N ARG A 41 -10.59 16.65 -45.96
CA ARG A 41 -11.40 17.89 -46.03
C ARG A 41 -11.20 18.73 -44.78
N LYS A 42 -10.71 19.97 -44.96
CA LYS A 42 -10.69 21.03 -43.93
C LYS A 42 -12.13 21.34 -43.49
N ARG A 43 -12.69 20.54 -42.59
CA ARG A 43 -13.91 20.87 -41.85
C ARG A 43 -13.51 21.28 -40.44
N GLU A 44 -14.20 22.27 -39.88
CA GLU A 44 -14.04 22.62 -38.48
C GLU A 44 -14.37 21.41 -37.61
N SER A 45 -13.61 21.22 -36.53
CA SER A 45 -13.80 20.11 -35.60
C SER A 45 -15.15 20.27 -34.88
N ILE A 46 -15.86 19.16 -34.61
CA ILE A 46 -17.08 19.21 -33.81
C ILE A 46 -16.77 19.80 -32.43
N ALA A 47 -17.57 20.78 -32.00
CA ALA A 47 -17.44 21.43 -30.70
C ALA A 47 -18.01 20.54 -29.57
N ILE A 48 -17.41 19.35 -29.37
CA ILE A 48 -17.86 18.34 -28.41
C ILE A 48 -18.12 18.94 -27.03
N GLY A 49 -17.27 19.87 -26.58
CA GLY A 49 -17.35 20.42 -25.22
C GLY A 49 -18.54 21.35 -25.07
N ASN A 50 -18.93 22.03 -26.15
CA ASN A 50 -20.14 22.86 -26.16
C ASN A 50 -21.41 22.01 -26.18
N LEU A 51 -21.39 20.87 -26.88
CA LEU A 51 -22.52 19.93 -26.89
C LEU A 51 -22.70 19.29 -25.52
N GLU A 52 -21.60 18.85 -24.92
CA GLU A 52 -21.57 18.24 -23.60
C GLU A 52 -22.00 19.24 -22.51
N ARG A 53 -21.53 20.49 -22.61
CA ARG A 53 -22.03 21.61 -21.81
C ARG A 53 -23.54 21.74 -21.90
N PHE A 54 -24.04 21.83 -23.12
CA PHE A 54 -25.44 22.08 -23.41
C PHE A 54 -26.33 21.00 -22.81
N ILE A 55 -25.93 19.73 -22.92
CA ILE A 55 -26.64 18.59 -22.33
C ILE A 55 -26.67 18.70 -20.80
N ALA A 56 -25.52 18.97 -20.16
CA ALA A 56 -25.45 19.13 -18.70
C ALA A 56 -26.25 20.34 -18.20
N ASP A 57 -26.21 21.46 -18.92
CA ASP A 57 -27.02 22.65 -18.64
C ASP A 57 -28.52 22.36 -18.73
N TRP A 58 -28.93 21.63 -19.77
CA TRP A 58 -30.31 21.25 -20.02
C TRP A 58 -30.87 20.32 -18.93
N GLU A 59 -30.10 19.32 -18.49
CA GLU A 59 -30.51 18.42 -17.40
C GLU A 59 -30.66 19.19 -16.08
N MET A 60 -29.69 20.05 -15.76
CA MET A 60 -29.69 20.84 -14.53
C MET A 60 -30.91 21.76 -14.40
N GLN A 61 -31.38 22.31 -15.51
CA GLN A 61 -32.60 23.15 -15.54
C GLN A 61 -33.88 22.35 -15.29
N ARG A 62 -33.88 21.05 -15.57
CA ARG A 62 -35.04 20.17 -15.41
C ARG A 62 -35.06 19.38 -14.11
N GLY A 63 -34.03 19.55 -13.29
CA GLY A 63 -33.80 18.79 -12.06
C GLY A 63 -32.90 17.58 -12.34
N ILE A 64 -31.83 17.47 -11.56
CA ILE A 64 -30.85 16.38 -11.68
C ILE A 64 -31.52 15.09 -11.22
N ARG A 65 -31.50 14.05 -12.07
CA ARG A 65 -31.99 12.74 -11.69
C ARG A 65 -30.97 12.07 -10.77
N ILE A 66 -31.32 11.95 -9.49
CA ILE A 66 -30.50 11.21 -8.54
C ILE A 66 -30.54 9.72 -8.92
N PRO A 67 -29.40 9.09 -9.22
CA PRO A 67 -29.36 7.66 -9.53
C PRO A 67 -29.69 6.84 -8.28
N GLU A 68 -30.33 5.69 -8.49
CA GLU A 68 -30.66 4.77 -7.41
C GLU A 68 -29.35 4.27 -6.76
N LYS A 69 -29.27 4.44 -5.44
CA LYS A 69 -28.10 4.04 -4.64
C LYS A 69 -28.20 2.54 -4.35
N LYS A 70 -27.08 1.82 -4.42
CA LYS A 70 -27.04 0.46 -3.87
C LYS A 70 -27.27 0.50 -2.34
N PRO A 71 -27.91 -0.53 -1.76
CA PRO A 71 -28.01 -0.66 -0.31
C PRO A 71 -26.65 -0.54 0.38
N TRP A 72 -26.66 -0.11 1.64
CA TRP A 72 -25.42 0.01 2.39
C TRP A 72 -24.70 -1.34 2.48
N ASN A 73 -23.42 -1.37 2.11
CA ASN A 73 -22.62 -2.59 2.00
C ASN A 73 -21.63 -2.78 3.18
N GLY A 74 -21.77 -1.99 4.25
CA GLY A 74 -20.97 -2.10 5.47
C GLY A 74 -19.71 -1.24 5.52
N GLY A 75 -19.17 -0.77 4.38
CA GLY A 75 -17.88 -0.09 4.36
C GLY A 75 -17.96 1.41 4.67
N LYS A 76 -17.00 1.90 5.47
CA LYS A 76 -16.81 3.32 5.83
C LYS A 76 -15.54 3.88 5.19
N ILE A 77 -15.66 4.99 4.50
CA ILE A 77 -14.57 5.56 3.71
C ILE A 77 -14.40 7.03 4.05
N VAL A 78 -13.14 7.46 4.21
CA VAL A 78 -12.80 8.87 4.35
C VAL A 78 -12.03 9.36 3.14
N VAL A 79 -12.43 10.53 2.64
CA VAL A 79 -11.83 11.24 1.51
C VAL A 79 -11.20 12.52 2.04
N VAL A 80 -9.90 12.70 1.85
CA VAL A 80 -9.17 13.87 2.29
C VAL A 80 -8.99 14.83 1.12
N GLY A 81 -9.71 15.95 1.17
CA GLY A 81 -9.78 16.97 0.12
C GLY A 81 -11.03 16.87 -0.73
N SER A 82 -11.72 18.00 -0.91
CA SER A 82 -12.98 18.10 -1.69
C SER A 82 -12.76 18.62 -3.12
N GLY A 83 -11.56 18.44 -3.67
CA GLY A 83 -11.29 18.76 -5.07
C GLY A 83 -12.00 17.81 -6.05
N PRO A 84 -11.81 17.99 -7.36
CA PRO A 84 -12.45 17.16 -8.40
C PRO A 84 -12.26 15.65 -8.18
N ALA A 85 -11.05 15.22 -7.82
CA ALA A 85 -10.77 13.81 -7.53
C ALA A 85 -11.56 13.30 -6.32
N GLY A 86 -11.55 14.04 -5.21
CA GLY A 86 -12.25 13.67 -3.99
C GLY A 86 -13.78 13.64 -4.14
N LEU A 87 -14.36 14.65 -4.81
CA LEU A 87 -15.80 14.65 -5.13
C LEU A 87 -16.19 13.47 -6.02
N THR A 88 -15.35 13.13 -7.00
CA THR A 88 -15.58 11.96 -7.87
C THR A 88 -15.56 10.67 -7.07
N VAL A 89 -14.50 10.45 -6.28
CA VAL A 89 -14.36 9.26 -5.43
C VAL A 89 -15.56 9.11 -4.50
N ALA A 90 -15.97 10.21 -3.86
CA ALA A 90 -17.08 10.18 -2.93
C ALA A 90 -18.41 9.87 -3.61
N ALA A 91 -18.70 10.48 -4.77
CA ALA A 91 -19.91 10.20 -5.53
C ALA A 91 -19.96 8.73 -5.97
N GLU A 92 -18.86 8.21 -6.50
CA GLU A 92 -18.79 6.82 -6.95
C GLU A 92 -19.03 5.82 -5.83
N LEU A 93 -18.29 5.97 -4.73
CA LEU A 93 -18.38 5.05 -3.61
C LEU A 93 -19.74 5.17 -2.90
N ALA A 94 -20.30 6.38 -2.79
CA ALA A 94 -21.65 6.54 -2.25
C ALA A 94 -22.68 5.80 -3.10
N ARG A 95 -22.60 5.88 -4.44
CA ARG A 95 -23.50 5.15 -5.36
C ARG A 95 -23.32 3.64 -5.26
N MET A 96 -22.11 3.17 -4.98
CA MET A 96 -21.79 1.76 -4.75
C MET A 96 -22.27 1.23 -3.40
N GLY A 97 -22.77 2.10 -2.50
CA GLY A 97 -23.37 1.72 -1.23
C GLY A 97 -22.50 2.01 0.00
N TYR A 98 -21.34 2.66 -0.13
CA TYR A 98 -20.47 2.96 1.00
C TYR A 98 -20.94 4.18 1.82
N ASP A 99 -20.56 4.25 3.11
CA ASP A 99 -20.68 5.45 3.93
C ASP A 99 -19.42 6.31 3.76
N VAL A 100 -19.56 7.47 3.11
CA VAL A 100 -18.41 8.29 2.73
C VAL A 100 -18.44 9.63 3.46
N THR A 101 -17.30 9.98 4.07
CA THR A 101 -17.05 11.29 4.66
C THR A 101 -15.90 12.00 3.96
N ILE A 102 -16.11 13.23 3.48
CA ILE A 102 -15.06 14.11 2.97
C ILE A 102 -14.60 15.04 4.09
N TYR A 103 -13.28 15.11 4.31
CA TYR A 103 -12.63 16.14 5.11
C TYR A 103 -12.00 17.20 4.22
N GLU A 104 -12.43 18.44 4.40
CA GLU A 104 -11.97 19.60 3.65
C GLU A 104 -11.35 20.62 4.60
N ILE A 105 -10.18 21.16 4.24
CA ILE A 105 -9.46 22.13 5.05
C ILE A 105 -10.10 23.52 4.98
N LEU A 106 -10.64 23.91 3.82
CA LEU A 106 -11.31 25.19 3.62
C LEU A 106 -12.75 25.18 4.14
N HIS A 107 -13.35 26.37 4.25
CA HIS A 107 -14.74 26.56 4.68
C HIS A 107 -15.76 26.29 3.56
N GLU A 108 -15.33 26.28 2.29
CA GLU A 108 -16.16 25.85 1.15
C GLU A 108 -15.51 24.66 0.43
N PRO A 109 -16.26 23.58 0.15
CA PRO A 109 -15.76 22.45 -0.62
C PRO A 109 -15.70 22.74 -2.13
N GLY A 110 -14.91 21.95 -2.87
CA GLY A 110 -14.74 22.03 -4.33
C GLY A 110 -13.30 22.29 -4.78
N GLY A 111 -12.38 22.54 -3.85
CA GLY A 111 -10.96 22.72 -4.12
C GLY A 111 -10.70 23.79 -5.19
N VAL A 112 -9.84 23.48 -6.17
CA VAL A 112 -9.43 24.43 -7.23
C VAL A 112 -10.62 24.97 -8.04
N LEU A 113 -11.75 24.25 -8.10
CA LEU A 113 -12.96 24.70 -8.78
C LEU A 113 -13.58 25.93 -8.09
N VAL A 114 -13.40 26.05 -6.76
CA VAL A 114 -13.90 27.16 -5.95
C VAL A 114 -12.83 28.22 -5.76
N TYR A 115 -11.63 27.85 -5.31
CA TYR A 115 -10.62 28.86 -4.98
C TYR A 115 -9.74 29.30 -6.16
N GLY A 116 -9.55 28.44 -7.17
CA GLY A 116 -8.57 28.66 -8.25
C GLY A 116 -9.20 29.19 -9.54
N ILE A 117 -10.15 28.45 -10.10
CA ILE A 117 -10.77 28.76 -11.39
C ILE A 117 -11.72 29.95 -11.23
N PRO A 118 -11.56 31.07 -11.97
CA PRO A 118 -12.44 32.23 -11.80
C PRO A 118 -13.88 32.03 -12.29
N GLU A 119 -14.80 32.83 -11.76
CA GLU A 119 -16.24 32.77 -12.05
C GLU A 119 -16.60 33.01 -13.52
N PHE A 120 -15.85 33.86 -14.23
CA PHE A 120 -16.04 34.10 -15.66
C PHE A 120 -15.72 32.87 -16.53
N ARG A 121 -15.01 31.88 -15.99
CA ARG A 121 -14.71 30.61 -16.66
C ARG A 121 -15.54 29.46 -16.11
N LEU A 122 -15.75 29.44 -14.79
CA LEU A 122 -16.55 28.42 -14.09
C LEU A 122 -17.43 29.11 -13.03
N PRO A 123 -18.72 29.36 -13.34
CA PRO A 123 -19.65 29.93 -12.39
C PRO A 123 -19.78 29.07 -11.12
N LYS A 124 -19.75 29.71 -9.95
CA LYS A 124 -19.67 28.99 -8.66
C LYS A 124 -20.96 28.26 -8.30
N GLU A 125 -22.09 28.75 -8.78
CA GLU A 125 -23.39 28.10 -8.65
C GLU A 125 -23.37 26.66 -9.17
N ILE A 126 -22.59 26.40 -10.23
CA ILE A 126 -22.50 25.07 -10.85
C ILE A 126 -21.77 24.12 -9.90
N VAL A 127 -20.63 24.57 -9.38
CA VAL A 127 -19.84 23.76 -8.43
C VAL A 127 -20.68 23.46 -7.19
N ARG A 128 -21.46 24.44 -6.70
CA ARG A 128 -22.40 24.23 -5.59
C ARG A 128 -23.45 23.18 -5.90
N LYS A 129 -24.11 23.25 -7.06
CA LYS A 129 -25.11 22.23 -7.46
C LYS A 129 -24.53 20.83 -7.50
N GLU A 130 -23.27 20.71 -7.91
CA GLU A 130 -22.60 19.40 -7.95
C GLU A 130 -22.17 18.89 -6.57
N ILE A 131 -21.77 19.80 -5.68
CA ILE A 131 -21.58 19.46 -4.27
C ILE A 131 -22.90 19.02 -3.64
N GLU A 132 -24.02 19.69 -3.94
CA GLU A 132 -25.34 19.28 -3.47
C GLU A 132 -25.78 17.94 -4.05
N TYR A 133 -25.47 17.66 -5.33
CA TYR A 133 -25.66 16.34 -5.91
C TYR A 133 -24.86 15.28 -5.14
N VAL A 134 -23.58 15.51 -4.85
CA VAL A 134 -22.74 14.60 -4.06
C VAL A 134 -23.32 14.37 -2.66
N LYS A 135 -23.79 15.42 -1.99
CA LYS A 135 -24.47 15.32 -0.68
C LYS A 135 -25.78 14.53 -0.78
N SER A 136 -26.54 14.68 -1.86
CA SER A 136 -27.80 13.96 -2.08
C SER A 136 -27.62 12.43 -2.16
N LEU A 137 -26.40 11.97 -2.44
CA LEU A 137 -26.01 10.54 -2.39
C LEU A 137 -25.74 10.03 -0.96
N GLY A 138 -25.85 10.90 0.05
CA GLY A 138 -25.59 10.62 1.46
C GLY A 138 -24.14 10.87 1.90
N VAL A 139 -23.32 11.52 1.06
CA VAL A 139 -21.93 11.88 1.40
C VAL A 139 -21.92 12.98 2.45
N LYS A 140 -21.17 12.77 3.54
CA LYS A 140 -20.95 13.76 4.59
C LYS A 140 -19.74 14.62 4.23
N ILE A 141 -19.84 15.94 4.28
CA ILE A 141 -18.69 16.83 4.03
C ILE A 141 -18.45 17.65 5.29
N LYS A 142 -17.28 17.51 5.91
CA LYS A 142 -16.86 18.33 7.05
C LYS A 142 -15.73 19.27 6.64
N THR A 143 -16.02 20.55 6.64
CA THR A 143 -15.12 21.66 6.32
C THR A 143 -14.31 22.10 7.55
N GLY A 144 -13.21 22.83 7.35
CA GLY A 144 -12.35 23.30 8.44
C GLY A 144 -11.51 22.21 9.12
N VAL A 145 -11.37 21.03 8.51
CA VAL A 145 -10.64 19.89 9.09
C VAL A 145 -9.25 19.77 8.45
N VAL A 146 -8.20 19.95 9.24
CA VAL A 146 -6.80 19.80 8.78
C VAL A 146 -6.29 18.39 9.07
N VAL A 147 -6.45 17.48 8.10
CA VAL A 147 -5.88 16.12 8.21
C VAL A 147 -4.36 16.17 8.21
N GLY A 148 -3.71 15.38 9.08
CA GLY A 148 -2.27 15.40 9.32
C GLY A 148 -1.82 16.39 10.41
N LYS A 149 -2.71 17.26 10.89
CA LYS A 149 -2.47 18.12 12.07
C LYS A 149 -3.57 17.97 13.11
N SER A 150 -4.80 18.35 12.79
CA SER A 150 -5.95 18.26 13.69
C SER A 150 -6.40 16.81 13.91
N ILE A 151 -6.26 15.97 12.89
CA ILE A 151 -6.51 14.53 12.98
C ILE A 151 -5.29 13.80 12.38
N PRO A 152 -4.55 12.99 13.16
CA PRO A 152 -3.46 12.17 12.63
C PRO A 152 -3.96 11.19 11.55
N MET A 153 -3.13 10.90 10.55
CA MET A 153 -3.50 10.00 9.45
C MET A 153 -3.75 8.57 9.95
N GLU A 154 -2.96 8.14 10.93
CA GLU A 154 -3.02 6.82 11.55
C GLU A 154 -4.39 6.57 12.20
N LYS A 155 -4.95 7.59 12.86
CA LYS A 155 -6.28 7.52 13.44
C LYS A 155 -7.37 7.35 12.37
N LEU A 156 -7.24 8.04 11.24
CA LEU A 156 -8.16 7.85 10.11
C LEU A 156 -8.05 6.45 9.51
N ARG A 157 -6.85 5.88 9.53
CA ARG A 157 -6.57 4.51 9.05
C ARG A 157 -7.26 3.45 9.91
N GLU A 158 -7.38 3.70 11.21
CA GLU A 158 -8.02 2.81 12.18
C GLU A 158 -9.54 2.94 12.17
N GLU A 159 -10.07 4.17 12.01
CA GLU A 159 -11.52 4.43 12.07
C GLU A 159 -12.28 4.11 10.76
N TYR A 160 -11.59 4.08 9.62
CA TYR A 160 -12.19 3.90 8.29
C TYR A 160 -11.59 2.70 7.57
N ASP A 161 -12.41 2.01 6.78
CA ASP A 161 -11.98 0.83 6.01
C ASP A 161 -11.05 1.19 4.85
N ALA A 162 -11.16 2.41 4.33
CA ALA A 162 -10.25 2.97 3.33
C ALA A 162 -10.14 4.51 3.47
N VAL A 163 -8.95 5.02 3.15
CA VAL A 163 -8.63 6.45 3.10
C VAL A 163 -8.25 6.82 1.67
N PHE A 164 -8.88 7.84 1.08
CA PHE A 164 -8.46 8.41 -0.19
C PHE A 164 -7.84 9.80 0.01
N ILE A 165 -6.62 10.00 -0.46
CA ILE A 165 -5.89 11.27 -0.43
C ILE A 165 -6.07 11.99 -1.76
N GLY A 166 -6.86 13.07 -1.74
CA GLY A 166 -7.12 13.98 -2.85
C GLY A 166 -6.75 15.43 -2.51
N SER A 167 -5.69 15.64 -1.71
CA SER A 167 -5.25 16.96 -1.22
C SER A 167 -4.75 17.91 -2.32
N GLY A 168 -4.43 17.38 -3.50
CA GLY A 168 -4.03 18.15 -4.68
C GLY A 168 -2.65 18.83 -4.56
N ALA A 169 -2.40 19.77 -5.46
CA ALA A 169 -1.17 20.56 -5.52
C ALA A 169 -1.39 22.01 -5.06
N GLY A 170 -1.52 22.20 -3.75
CA GLY A 170 -1.83 23.51 -3.15
C GLY A 170 -0.63 24.39 -2.81
N LEU A 171 0.60 23.85 -2.82
CA LEU A 171 1.79 24.60 -2.36
C LEU A 171 2.35 25.46 -3.51
N PRO A 172 2.47 26.79 -3.36
CA PRO A 172 3.00 27.62 -4.43
C PRO A 172 4.51 27.39 -4.63
N ALA A 173 4.98 27.54 -5.87
CA ALA A 173 6.39 27.63 -6.17
C ALA A 173 6.86 29.10 -6.20
N PHE A 174 8.06 29.32 -5.70
CA PHE A 174 8.75 30.60 -5.65
C PHE A 174 9.92 30.61 -6.66
N LEU A 175 10.25 31.77 -7.21
CA LEU A 175 11.36 31.99 -8.14
C LEU A 175 12.72 31.87 -7.44
N GLY A 176 12.78 32.18 -6.14
CA GLY A 176 14.03 32.17 -5.38
C GLY A 176 14.98 33.30 -5.78
N ILE A 177 14.43 34.45 -6.19
CA ILE A 177 15.19 35.62 -6.64
C ILE A 177 15.11 36.77 -5.62
N GLU A 178 16.08 37.67 -5.69
CA GLU A 178 16.14 38.84 -4.81
C GLU A 178 14.84 39.67 -4.89
N GLY A 179 14.36 40.14 -3.73
CA GLY A 179 13.18 41.01 -3.63
C GLY A 179 11.82 40.29 -3.71
N GLU A 180 11.77 38.95 -3.78
CA GLU A 180 10.52 38.18 -3.93
C GLU A 180 9.50 38.36 -2.79
N ASN A 181 9.94 38.86 -1.63
CA ASN A 181 9.09 39.16 -0.48
C ASN A 181 8.65 40.64 -0.37
N LEU A 182 8.92 41.47 -1.39
CA LEU A 182 8.48 42.87 -1.36
C LEU A 182 6.94 42.96 -1.33
N PRO A 183 6.37 43.92 -0.56
CA PRO A 183 4.92 44.16 -0.58
C PRO A 183 4.41 44.44 -2.00
N GLY A 184 3.25 43.84 -2.34
CA GLY A 184 2.67 43.90 -3.69
C GLY A 184 3.00 42.68 -4.55
N ILE A 185 3.83 41.76 -4.08
CA ILE A 185 4.07 40.47 -4.72
C ILE A 185 3.15 39.42 -4.09
N PHE A 186 2.43 38.68 -4.92
CA PHE A 186 1.51 37.62 -4.53
C PHE A 186 1.88 36.32 -5.23
N THR A 187 1.69 35.19 -4.56
CA THR A 187 1.56 33.92 -5.30
C THR A 187 0.22 33.88 -6.01
N ALA A 188 0.12 33.18 -7.13
CA ALA A 188 -1.15 33.02 -7.83
C ALA A 188 -2.21 32.35 -6.95
N ASN A 189 -1.83 31.44 -6.07
CA ASN A 189 -2.75 30.82 -5.11
C ASN A 189 -3.32 31.85 -4.15
N GLU A 190 -2.49 32.66 -3.51
CA GLU A 190 -2.97 33.72 -2.61
C GLU A 190 -3.92 34.67 -3.34
N PHE A 191 -3.49 35.18 -4.51
CA PHE A 191 -4.27 36.12 -5.29
C PHE A 191 -5.63 35.54 -5.68
N LEU A 192 -5.66 34.33 -6.24
CA LEU A 192 -6.90 33.69 -6.69
C LEU A 192 -7.79 33.25 -5.52
N ILE A 193 -7.24 32.81 -4.38
CA ILE A 193 -8.03 32.52 -3.17
C ILE A 193 -8.73 33.80 -2.69
N ARG A 194 -8.01 34.93 -2.60
CA ARG A 194 -8.60 36.23 -2.22
C ARG A 194 -9.71 36.64 -3.18
N VAL A 195 -9.47 36.53 -4.50
CA VAL A 195 -10.47 36.92 -5.52
C VAL A 195 -11.67 35.98 -5.51
N ASN A 196 -11.45 34.67 -5.60
CA ASN A 196 -12.51 33.72 -5.90
C ASN A 196 -13.24 33.23 -4.65
N LEU A 197 -12.48 32.71 -3.66
CA LEU A 197 -13.05 32.14 -2.45
C LEU A 197 -13.51 33.24 -1.51
N MET A 198 -12.66 34.23 -1.27
CA MET A 198 -12.93 35.33 -0.33
C MET A 198 -13.68 36.52 -0.95
N LYS A 199 -13.93 36.47 -2.27
CA LYS A 199 -14.67 37.49 -3.03
C LYS A 199 -14.12 38.92 -2.85
N ALA A 200 -12.81 39.07 -2.73
CA ALA A 200 -12.16 40.36 -2.50
C ALA A 200 -12.43 41.41 -3.60
N TYR A 201 -12.92 41.01 -4.77
CA TYR A 201 -13.38 41.93 -5.81
C TYR A 201 -14.60 42.77 -5.38
N LYS A 202 -15.35 42.32 -4.36
CA LYS A 202 -16.51 43.01 -3.78
C LYS A 202 -16.20 43.85 -2.53
N PHE A 203 -14.94 43.90 -2.08
CA PHE A 203 -14.58 44.71 -0.92
C PHE A 203 -15.10 46.16 -1.03
N PRO A 204 -15.75 46.73 0.00
CA PRO A 204 -15.86 46.23 1.39
C PRO A 204 -17.13 45.41 1.70
N GLU A 205 -17.96 45.02 0.72
CA GLU A 205 -19.11 44.10 0.97
C GLU A 205 -18.63 42.77 1.57
N TYR A 206 -17.43 42.34 1.17
CA TYR A 206 -16.68 41.23 1.78
C TYR A 206 -15.41 41.78 2.42
N ASP A 207 -15.07 41.30 3.61
CA ASP A 207 -14.01 41.88 4.44
C ASP A 207 -12.59 41.64 3.92
N THR A 208 -12.37 40.60 3.12
CA THR A 208 -11.02 40.26 2.64
C THR A 208 -10.56 41.29 1.60
N PRO A 209 -9.45 42.02 1.85
CA PRO A 209 -8.94 42.98 0.89
C PRO A 209 -8.07 42.30 -0.17
N ILE A 210 -7.89 43.02 -1.30
CA ILE A 210 -6.89 42.70 -2.32
C ILE A 210 -6.24 43.97 -2.85
N LYS A 211 -4.92 43.92 -3.09
CA LYS A 211 -4.19 45.06 -3.65
C LYS A 211 -4.56 45.24 -5.12
N ARG A 212 -5.08 46.41 -5.47
CA ARG A 212 -5.30 46.84 -6.86
C ARG A 212 -4.10 47.69 -7.30
N GLY A 213 -3.47 47.31 -8.41
CA GLY A 213 -2.36 48.04 -9.03
C GLY A 213 -2.74 48.61 -10.39
N LYS A 214 -2.09 49.69 -10.84
CA LYS A 214 -2.32 50.23 -12.19
C LYS A 214 -1.59 49.37 -13.22
N LYS A 215 -0.37 48.93 -12.89
CA LYS A 215 0.45 48.02 -13.69
C LYS A 215 0.62 46.69 -12.94
N VAL A 216 0.16 45.60 -13.54
CA VAL A 216 0.26 44.25 -12.96
C VAL A 216 1.12 43.37 -13.85
N ALA A 217 2.11 42.71 -13.27
CA ALA A 217 2.90 41.70 -13.96
C ALA A 217 2.54 40.30 -13.45
N VAL A 218 2.34 39.35 -14.36
CA VAL A 218 2.06 37.94 -14.03
C VAL A 218 3.17 37.07 -14.58
N ILE A 219 3.85 36.32 -13.72
CA ILE A 219 5.01 35.52 -14.11
C ILE A 219 4.57 34.07 -14.32
N GLY A 220 4.58 33.61 -15.57
CA GLY A 220 4.16 32.26 -15.94
C GLY A 220 3.41 32.22 -17.27
N GLY A 221 3.12 31.01 -17.76
CA GLY A 221 2.43 30.83 -19.05
C GLY A 221 1.33 29.76 -19.04
N GLY A 222 1.01 29.19 -17.87
CA GLY A 222 -0.05 28.19 -17.72
C GLY A 222 -1.43 28.82 -17.51
N ASN A 223 -2.47 27.98 -17.42
CA ASN A 223 -3.85 28.45 -17.22
C ASN A 223 -4.00 29.34 -15.97
N VAL A 224 -3.28 29.02 -14.88
CA VAL A 224 -3.27 29.82 -13.64
C VAL A 224 -2.75 31.24 -13.88
N ALA A 225 -1.70 31.39 -14.70
CA ALA A 225 -1.16 32.70 -15.04
C ALA A 225 -2.17 33.52 -15.86
N VAL A 226 -2.82 32.88 -16.84
CA VAL A 226 -3.85 33.54 -17.66
C VAL A 226 -5.06 33.94 -16.81
N ASP A 227 -5.53 33.06 -15.93
CA ASP A 227 -6.64 33.33 -15.01
C ASP A 227 -6.32 34.51 -14.07
N ALA A 228 -5.13 34.50 -13.47
CA ALA A 228 -4.67 35.60 -12.61
C ALA A 228 -4.60 36.93 -13.37
N ALA A 229 -4.08 36.93 -14.61
CA ALA A 229 -4.00 38.12 -15.43
C ALA A 229 -5.38 38.68 -15.79
N ARG A 230 -6.32 37.81 -16.18
CA ARG A 230 -7.71 38.18 -16.50
C ARG A 230 -8.49 38.66 -15.27
N CYS A 231 -8.22 38.11 -14.09
CA CYS A 231 -8.73 38.61 -12.81
C CYS A 231 -8.17 40.00 -12.48
N ALA A 232 -6.85 40.20 -12.63
CA ALA A 232 -6.21 41.49 -12.39
C ALA A 232 -6.77 42.60 -13.31
N MET A 233 -7.01 42.28 -14.59
CA MET A 233 -7.66 43.20 -15.52
C MET A 233 -9.07 43.60 -15.04
N ARG A 234 -9.89 42.63 -14.62
CA ARG A 234 -11.25 42.87 -14.09
C ARG A 234 -11.28 43.63 -12.77
N LEU A 235 -10.22 43.55 -11.96
CA LEU A 235 -10.06 44.34 -10.75
C LEU A 235 -9.72 45.82 -11.03
N GLY A 236 -9.57 46.20 -12.30
CA GLY A 236 -9.36 47.58 -12.74
C GLY A 236 -7.91 47.95 -13.00
N ALA A 237 -7.02 46.97 -13.23
CA ALA A 237 -5.66 47.27 -13.68
C ALA A 237 -5.70 47.97 -15.04
N ARG A 238 -4.90 49.05 -15.20
CA ARG A 238 -4.78 49.77 -16.48
C ARG A 238 -3.95 48.98 -17.49
N GLU A 239 -2.96 48.25 -16.99
CA GLU A 239 -2.08 47.43 -17.79
C GLU A 239 -1.78 46.13 -17.05
N VAL A 240 -1.93 45.00 -17.77
CA VAL A 240 -1.55 43.68 -17.28
C VAL A 240 -0.61 43.04 -18.29
N THR A 241 0.55 42.57 -17.82
CA THR A 241 1.58 41.93 -18.65
C THR A 241 1.90 40.54 -18.11
N ILE A 242 1.69 39.52 -18.93
CA ILE A 242 2.17 38.16 -18.66
C ILE A 242 3.63 38.07 -19.11
N ILE A 243 4.54 37.74 -18.20
CA ILE A 243 5.97 37.52 -18.47
C ILE A 243 6.22 36.03 -18.56
N TYR A 244 6.69 35.56 -19.72
CA TYR A 244 6.92 34.16 -19.98
C TYR A 244 8.29 33.89 -20.61
N ARG A 245 9.02 32.92 -20.05
CA ARG A 245 10.41 32.61 -20.43
C ARG A 245 10.59 31.91 -21.77
N ARG A 246 9.52 31.42 -22.40
CA ARG A 246 9.55 30.76 -23.73
C ARG A 246 8.70 31.55 -24.72
N SER A 247 8.52 31.04 -25.94
CA SER A 247 7.62 31.67 -26.90
C SER A 247 6.16 31.34 -26.60
N GLU A 248 5.24 32.08 -27.22
CA GLU A 248 3.81 31.83 -27.09
C GLU A 248 3.40 30.42 -27.49
N LYS A 249 4.10 29.81 -28.47
CA LYS A 249 3.83 28.44 -28.92
C LYS A 249 4.06 27.39 -27.82
N GLU A 250 4.96 27.67 -26.87
CA GLU A 250 5.26 26.77 -25.76
C GLU A 250 4.41 27.04 -24.51
N MET A 251 3.55 28.06 -24.52
CA MET A 251 2.67 28.36 -23.39
C MET A 251 1.75 27.16 -23.09
N PRO A 252 1.74 26.64 -21.85
CA PRO A 252 0.87 25.52 -21.48
C PRO A 252 -0.61 25.89 -21.37
N ALA A 253 -0.95 27.18 -21.30
CA ALA A 253 -2.33 27.63 -21.21
C ALA A 253 -3.12 27.24 -22.47
N ARG A 254 -4.45 27.12 -22.32
CA ARG A 254 -5.34 26.85 -23.46
C ARG A 254 -5.25 27.99 -24.46
N ILE A 255 -5.12 27.65 -25.74
CA ILE A 255 -4.99 28.62 -26.85
C ILE A 255 -6.15 29.62 -26.85
N GLU A 256 -7.38 29.15 -26.59
CA GLU A 256 -8.55 30.03 -26.50
C GLU A 256 -8.47 31.01 -25.33
N GLU A 257 -7.94 30.59 -24.19
CA GLU A 257 -7.77 31.45 -23.02
C GLU A 257 -6.66 32.48 -23.25
N ILE A 258 -5.59 32.12 -23.95
CA ILE A 258 -4.57 33.07 -24.43
C ILE A 258 -5.20 34.09 -25.39
N LYS A 259 -6.03 33.64 -26.34
CA LYS A 259 -6.73 34.52 -27.28
C LYS A 259 -7.65 35.50 -26.56
N ARG A 260 -8.48 35.01 -25.64
CA ARG A 260 -9.39 35.83 -24.81
C ARG A 260 -8.62 36.82 -23.94
N ALA A 261 -7.49 36.42 -23.38
CA ALA A 261 -6.63 37.34 -22.62
C ALA A 261 -6.13 38.50 -23.48
N LYS A 262 -5.70 38.23 -24.73
CA LYS A 262 -5.31 39.26 -25.69
C LYS A 262 -6.48 40.15 -26.11
N GLU A 263 -7.67 39.58 -26.33
CA GLU A 263 -8.90 40.32 -26.64
C GLU A 263 -9.29 41.26 -25.48
N GLU A 264 -8.98 40.90 -24.24
CA GLU A 264 -9.12 41.75 -23.05
C GLU A 264 -7.99 42.77 -22.88
N GLY A 265 -7.04 42.86 -23.82
CA GLY A 265 -5.94 43.82 -23.80
C GLY A 265 -4.74 43.42 -22.94
N ILE A 266 -4.65 42.17 -22.49
CA ILE A 266 -3.51 41.67 -21.70
C ILE A 266 -2.30 41.48 -22.62
N LYS A 267 -1.17 42.11 -22.25
CA LYS A 267 0.10 41.99 -22.97
C LYS A 267 0.79 40.67 -22.61
N ILE A 268 1.45 40.05 -23.58
CA ILE A 268 2.27 38.84 -23.33
C ILE A 268 3.70 39.14 -23.76
N LEU A 269 4.58 39.23 -22.78
CA LEU A 269 6.01 39.43 -22.92
C LEU A 269 6.71 38.06 -22.88
N THR A 270 6.89 37.47 -24.05
CA THR A 270 7.56 36.17 -24.22
C THR A 270 9.08 36.31 -24.16
N LEU A 271 9.77 35.16 -24.13
CA LEU A 271 11.24 35.08 -24.14
C LEU A 271 11.87 36.00 -23.08
N THR A 272 11.25 36.06 -21.90
CA THR A 272 11.66 36.97 -20.83
C THR A 272 11.58 36.25 -19.49
N GLN A 273 12.66 36.34 -18.70
CA GLN A 273 12.78 35.70 -17.39
C GLN A 273 13.08 36.77 -16.32
N PRO A 274 12.29 36.85 -15.24
CA PRO A 274 12.63 37.69 -14.08
C PRO A 274 13.90 37.19 -13.39
N ILE A 275 14.77 38.12 -12.97
CA ILE A 275 16.01 37.84 -12.24
C ILE A 275 16.08 38.51 -10.87
N ARG A 276 15.35 39.62 -10.64
CA ARG A 276 15.08 40.19 -9.31
C ARG A 276 13.91 41.16 -9.33
N PHE A 277 13.31 41.36 -8.16
CA PHE A 277 12.31 42.40 -7.91
C PHE A 277 12.96 43.60 -7.24
N VAL A 278 12.59 44.81 -7.65
CA VAL A 278 13.18 46.06 -7.18
C VAL A 278 12.11 47.01 -6.69
N GLY A 279 12.37 47.61 -5.54
CA GLY A 279 11.57 48.68 -4.95
C GLY A 279 12.04 48.97 -3.52
N LYS A 280 11.64 50.12 -2.97
CA LYS A 280 12.05 50.55 -1.63
C LYS A 280 11.15 49.94 -0.53
N ASP A 281 9.86 50.27 -0.57
CA ASP A 281 8.87 49.84 0.44
C ASP A 281 7.90 48.79 -0.12
N LYS A 282 7.81 48.68 -1.44
CA LYS A 282 6.94 47.78 -2.21
C LYS A 282 7.57 47.54 -3.57
N VAL A 283 7.08 46.55 -4.31
CA VAL A 283 7.54 46.33 -5.68
C VAL A 283 7.21 47.54 -6.58
N GLU A 284 8.18 47.96 -7.39
CA GLU A 284 8.04 49.05 -8.36
C GLU A 284 8.41 48.60 -9.78
N LYS A 285 9.41 47.72 -9.88
CA LYS A 285 9.90 47.18 -11.14
C LYS A 285 10.49 45.78 -10.98
N ILE A 286 10.52 45.04 -12.08
CA ILE A 286 11.09 43.71 -12.20
C ILE A 286 12.28 43.81 -13.15
N GLU A 287 13.47 43.44 -12.69
CA GLU A 287 14.59 43.25 -13.61
C GLU A 287 14.42 41.90 -14.30
N CYS A 288 14.43 41.92 -15.63
CA CYS A 288 14.26 40.76 -16.48
C CYS A 288 15.44 40.63 -17.43
N ILE A 289 15.73 39.39 -17.84
CA ILE A 289 16.70 39.08 -18.89
C ILE A 289 15.96 38.51 -20.11
N LYS A 290 16.43 38.82 -21.33
CA LYS A 290 15.89 38.21 -22.55
C LYS A 290 16.37 36.77 -22.68
N MET A 291 15.51 35.94 -23.24
CA MET A 291 15.76 34.52 -23.48
C MET A 291 15.79 34.26 -25.00
N LYS A 292 16.50 33.21 -25.40
CA LYS A 292 16.35 32.56 -26.70
C LYS A 292 15.90 31.12 -26.50
N LEU A 293 15.29 30.53 -27.52
CA LEU A 293 14.93 29.11 -27.51
C LEU A 293 16.17 28.27 -27.84
N GLY A 294 16.44 27.28 -27.00
CA GLY A 294 17.41 26.21 -27.22
C GLY A 294 16.75 24.92 -27.72
N GLU A 295 17.41 23.79 -27.48
CA GLU A 295 16.88 22.47 -27.81
C GLU A 295 15.63 22.12 -27.00
N LYS A 296 14.86 21.15 -27.48
CA LYS A 296 13.66 20.67 -26.80
C LYS A 296 14.04 19.92 -25.53
N ASP A 297 13.39 20.28 -24.43
CA ASP A 297 13.48 19.58 -23.14
C ASP A 297 12.73 18.24 -23.17
N GLU A 298 12.78 17.47 -22.06
CA GLU A 298 12.07 16.19 -21.86
C GLU A 298 10.55 16.30 -22.08
N SER A 299 9.97 17.50 -21.98
CA SER A 299 8.55 17.74 -22.26
C SER A 299 8.26 18.04 -23.74
N GLY A 300 9.27 17.95 -24.59
CA GLY A 300 9.20 18.23 -26.03
C GLY A 300 9.17 19.71 -26.39
N ARG A 301 9.41 20.61 -25.42
CA ARG A 301 9.32 22.07 -25.58
C ARG A 301 10.71 22.68 -25.57
N ALA A 302 10.97 23.66 -26.43
CA ALA A 302 12.27 24.33 -26.47
C ALA A 302 12.64 24.96 -25.11
N GLY A 303 13.83 24.65 -24.61
CA GLY A 303 14.38 25.16 -23.36
C GLY A 303 14.75 26.65 -23.46
N PRO A 304 14.55 27.45 -22.41
CA PRO A 304 14.92 28.87 -22.45
C PRO A 304 16.39 29.06 -22.07
N ILE A 305 17.16 29.77 -22.91
CA ILE A 305 18.58 30.10 -22.66
C ILE A 305 18.70 31.61 -22.49
N PRO A 306 19.33 32.12 -21.40
CA PRO A 306 19.51 33.55 -21.21
C PRO A 306 20.42 34.16 -22.29
N ILE A 307 20.08 35.37 -22.73
CA ILE A 307 20.94 36.18 -23.58
C ILE A 307 21.73 37.10 -22.64
N GLU A 308 23.04 36.93 -22.58
CA GLU A 308 23.90 37.75 -21.73
C GLU A 308 23.78 39.25 -22.07
N ASN A 309 23.94 40.10 -21.04
CA ASN A 309 23.89 41.56 -21.16
C ASN A 309 22.61 42.11 -21.79
N SER A 310 21.48 41.42 -21.62
CA SER A 310 20.18 41.80 -22.20
C SER A 310 19.15 42.28 -21.18
N ASN A 311 19.61 42.62 -19.97
CA ASN A 311 18.75 42.97 -18.84
C ASN A 311 17.96 44.25 -19.12
N PHE A 312 16.72 44.29 -18.65
CA PHE A 312 15.84 45.45 -18.73
C PHE A 312 14.81 45.44 -17.60
N PHE A 313 14.16 46.58 -17.37
CA PHE A 313 13.15 46.72 -16.32
C PHE A 313 11.73 46.68 -16.90
N VAL A 314 10.84 45.99 -16.19
CA VAL A 314 9.39 46.02 -16.40
C VAL A 314 8.75 46.65 -15.18
N GLU A 315 8.04 47.77 -15.33
CA GLU A 315 7.35 48.44 -14.22
C GLU A 315 6.11 47.65 -13.78
N ALA A 316 5.93 47.47 -12.47
CA ALA A 316 4.77 46.79 -11.90
C ALA A 316 4.52 47.25 -10.46
N ASP A 317 3.27 47.61 -10.16
CA ASP A 317 2.80 47.91 -8.81
C ASP A 317 2.39 46.65 -8.05
N VAL A 318 2.03 45.60 -8.80
CA VAL A 318 1.60 44.29 -8.30
C VAL A 318 2.23 43.22 -9.17
N VAL A 319 2.79 42.19 -8.53
CA VAL A 319 3.34 41.02 -9.22
C VAL A 319 2.60 39.77 -8.76
N ILE A 320 2.23 38.90 -9.70
CA ILE A 320 1.60 37.62 -9.41
C ILE A 320 2.49 36.49 -9.94
N VAL A 321 3.03 35.68 -9.04
CA VAL A 321 3.91 34.55 -9.37
C VAL A 321 3.07 33.30 -9.63
N ALA A 322 3.09 32.81 -10.87
CA ALA A 322 2.25 31.71 -11.38
C ALA A 322 3.09 30.64 -12.10
N ILE A 323 4.21 30.22 -11.49
CA ILE A 323 5.20 29.32 -12.10
C ILE A 323 4.97 27.83 -11.82
N GLY A 324 3.89 27.49 -11.12
CA GLY A 324 3.52 26.11 -10.80
C GLY A 324 3.20 25.93 -9.32
N GLN A 325 2.69 24.75 -9.00
CA GLN A 325 2.35 24.34 -7.65
C GLN A 325 2.92 22.96 -7.37
N LYS A 326 3.24 22.69 -6.10
CA LYS A 326 3.67 21.39 -5.61
C LYS A 326 2.55 20.70 -4.83
N PRO A 327 2.47 19.36 -4.88
CA PRO A 327 1.57 18.56 -4.04
C PRO A 327 1.71 18.89 -2.55
N ASN A 328 0.59 18.85 -1.83
CA ASN A 328 0.60 18.83 -0.38
C ASN A 328 0.49 17.38 0.10
N VAL A 329 1.62 16.73 0.33
CA VAL A 329 1.67 15.33 0.76
C VAL A 329 1.32 15.23 2.24
N ILE A 330 0.45 14.27 2.56
CA ILE A 330 0.01 13.97 3.92
C ILE A 330 0.11 12.47 4.19
N GLY A 331 0.39 12.09 5.44
CA GLY A 331 0.55 10.71 5.86
C GLY A 331 1.92 10.10 5.54
N ASN A 332 2.21 8.95 6.16
CA ASN A 332 3.45 8.20 6.00
C ASN A 332 3.42 7.30 4.74
N VAL A 333 3.21 7.89 3.57
CA VAL A 333 3.20 7.21 2.26
C VAL A 333 4.49 7.48 1.50
N GLU A 334 4.87 6.58 0.58
CA GLU A 334 6.03 6.81 -0.27
C GLU A 334 5.83 7.99 -1.22
N VAL A 335 6.89 8.79 -1.38
CA VAL A 335 6.91 10.01 -2.20
C VAL A 335 8.01 9.91 -3.25
N ASP A 336 7.75 10.39 -4.45
CA ASP A 336 8.80 10.69 -5.42
C ASP A 336 9.44 12.02 -5.01
N GLU A 337 10.63 11.98 -4.40
CA GLU A 337 11.31 13.18 -3.89
C GLU A 337 11.59 14.23 -4.97
N LYS A 338 11.86 13.81 -6.21
CA LYS A 338 12.17 14.72 -7.32
C LYS A 338 10.93 15.53 -7.72
N ARG A 339 9.76 14.88 -7.72
CA ARG A 339 8.49 15.49 -8.16
C ARG A 339 7.62 15.99 -7.01
N GLY A 340 7.89 15.56 -5.79
CA GLY A 340 7.12 15.85 -4.59
C GLY A 340 5.70 15.27 -4.62
N ILE A 341 5.44 14.22 -5.41
CA ILE A 341 4.13 13.55 -5.56
C ILE A 341 4.07 12.26 -4.76
N ILE A 342 2.88 11.87 -4.30
CA ILE A 342 2.67 10.54 -3.72
C ILE A 342 2.85 9.48 -4.81
N LYS A 343 3.65 8.44 -4.52
CA LYS A 343 3.76 7.28 -5.39
C LYS A 343 2.49 6.45 -5.25
N ALA A 344 1.74 6.37 -6.34
CA ALA A 344 0.56 5.51 -6.44
C ALA A 344 0.53 4.82 -7.80
N ASP A 345 -0.04 3.62 -7.85
CA ASP A 345 -0.26 2.90 -9.11
C ASP A 345 -1.29 3.61 -10.01
N SER A 346 -1.54 3.06 -11.20
CA SER A 346 -2.51 3.63 -12.15
C SER A 346 -3.96 3.68 -11.63
N CYS A 347 -4.24 2.89 -10.59
CA CYS A 347 -5.51 2.77 -9.90
C CYS A 347 -5.55 3.59 -8.59
N GLY A 348 -4.46 4.25 -8.21
CA GLY A 348 -4.36 5.08 -7.01
C GLY A 348 -3.96 4.33 -5.74
N ARG A 349 -3.49 3.08 -5.80
CA ARG A 349 -2.98 2.36 -4.61
C ARG A 349 -1.64 2.93 -4.17
N THR A 350 -1.48 3.25 -2.89
CA THR A 350 -0.21 3.76 -2.33
C THR A 350 0.65 2.63 -1.74
N SER A 351 1.80 2.98 -1.16
CA SER A 351 2.66 2.04 -0.41
C SER A 351 2.04 1.53 0.89
N VAL A 352 0.99 2.20 1.39
CA VAL A 352 0.32 1.84 2.64
C VAL A 352 -1.00 1.16 2.31
N GLU A 353 -1.19 -0.07 2.80
CA GLU A 353 -2.46 -0.78 2.69
C GLU A 353 -3.61 0.08 3.22
N ASN A 354 -4.76 0.04 2.54
CA ASN A 354 -5.99 0.82 2.77
C ASN A 354 -5.91 2.33 2.51
N ILE A 355 -4.75 2.85 2.11
CA ILE A 355 -4.58 4.25 1.68
C ILE A 355 -4.43 4.31 0.16
N PHE A 356 -5.28 5.13 -0.45
CA PHE A 356 -5.32 5.42 -1.87
C PHE A 356 -5.04 6.90 -2.10
N ALA A 357 -4.54 7.28 -3.27
CA ALA A 357 -4.30 8.66 -3.65
C ALA A 357 -4.61 8.89 -5.12
N GLY A 358 -5.07 10.10 -5.46
CA GLY A 358 -5.39 10.42 -6.84
C GLY A 358 -5.59 11.91 -7.11
N GLY A 359 -5.46 12.27 -8.39
CA GLY A 359 -5.47 13.66 -8.85
C GLY A 359 -4.08 14.29 -8.75
N ASP A 360 -4.04 15.62 -8.60
CA ASP A 360 -2.78 16.37 -8.69
C ASP A 360 -1.74 15.98 -7.64
N VAL A 361 -2.14 15.31 -6.55
CA VAL A 361 -1.22 14.81 -5.53
C VAL A 361 -0.36 13.63 -6.02
N THR A 362 -0.82 12.88 -7.04
CA THR A 362 -0.08 11.74 -7.63
C THR A 362 0.49 12.05 -9.01
N THR A 363 -0.10 12.97 -9.76
CA THR A 363 0.39 13.32 -11.11
C THR A 363 1.19 14.62 -11.15
N GLY A 364 1.12 15.44 -10.10
CA GLY A 364 1.40 16.88 -10.19
C GLY A 364 0.24 17.61 -10.87
N ALA A 365 0.31 18.96 -10.91
CA ALA A 365 -0.73 19.80 -11.48
C ALA A 365 -1.11 19.37 -12.91
N ALA A 366 -2.35 18.89 -13.08
CA ALA A 366 -2.85 18.33 -14.33
C ALA A 366 -4.14 19.04 -14.78
N THR A 367 -5.09 18.28 -15.34
CA THR A 367 -6.40 18.79 -15.75
C THR A 367 -7.48 18.25 -14.82
N VAL A 368 -8.60 18.98 -14.71
CA VAL A 368 -9.75 18.55 -13.90
C VAL A 368 -10.22 17.16 -14.33
N ILE A 369 -10.26 16.87 -15.64
CA ILE A 369 -10.71 15.56 -16.16
C ILE A 369 -9.73 14.44 -15.82
N ALA A 370 -8.43 14.72 -15.80
CA ALA A 370 -7.44 13.74 -15.35
C ALA A 370 -7.61 13.43 -13.86
N ALA A 371 -7.89 14.45 -13.03
CA ALA A 371 -8.16 14.28 -11.62
C ALA A 371 -9.45 13.47 -11.36
N MET A 372 -10.52 13.74 -12.11
CA MET A 372 -11.75 12.95 -12.03
C MET A 372 -11.55 11.52 -12.53
N GLY A 373 -10.81 11.32 -13.63
CA GLY A 373 -10.46 10.00 -14.14
C GLY A 373 -9.63 9.19 -13.14
N ALA A 374 -8.68 9.83 -12.46
CA ALA A 374 -7.91 9.22 -11.37
C ALA A 374 -8.81 8.89 -10.18
N GLY A 375 -9.70 9.81 -9.78
CA GLY A 375 -10.68 9.57 -8.72
C GLY A 375 -11.61 8.40 -9.03
N LYS A 376 -12.10 8.29 -10.26
CA LYS A 376 -12.95 7.18 -10.69
C LYS A 376 -12.22 5.84 -10.66
N ARG A 377 -10.98 5.78 -11.16
CA ARG A 377 -10.15 4.57 -11.06
C ARG A 377 -9.88 4.19 -9.61
N ALA A 378 -9.57 5.18 -8.76
CA ALA A 378 -9.40 4.96 -7.33
C ALA A 378 -10.67 4.50 -6.64
N ALA A 379 -11.84 5.03 -6.99
CA ALA A 379 -13.11 4.54 -6.47
C ALA A 379 -13.34 3.08 -6.81
N TYR A 380 -13.10 2.66 -8.06
CA TYR A 380 -13.20 1.25 -8.43
C TYR A 380 -12.15 0.38 -7.73
N ALA A 381 -10.94 0.89 -7.51
CA ALA A 381 -9.89 0.17 -6.80
C ALA A 381 -10.17 0.04 -5.30
N ILE A 382 -10.76 1.08 -4.68
CA ILE A 382 -11.25 1.05 -3.30
C ILE A 382 -12.43 0.10 -3.20
N ASP A 383 -13.39 0.17 -4.12
CA ASP A 383 -14.50 -0.76 -4.19
C ASP A 383 -14.03 -2.20 -4.45
N GLU A 384 -13.02 -2.41 -5.29
CA GLU A 384 -12.40 -3.72 -5.49
C GLU A 384 -11.65 -4.19 -4.23
N TYR A 385 -10.94 -3.31 -3.54
CA TYR A 385 -10.25 -3.62 -2.28
C TYR A 385 -11.24 -3.94 -1.16
N LEU A 386 -12.33 -3.17 -1.04
CA LEU A 386 -13.37 -3.39 -0.05
C LEU A 386 -14.27 -4.55 -0.43
N ARG A 387 -14.56 -4.76 -1.72
CA ARG A 387 -15.22 -5.98 -2.19
C ARG A 387 -14.30 -7.17 -2.18
N SER A 388 -12.99 -7.08 -2.29
CA SER A 388 -12.12 -8.24 -2.08
C SER A 388 -12.00 -8.52 -0.60
N LYS A 389 -11.96 -7.49 0.26
CA LYS A 389 -12.04 -7.65 1.71
C LYS A 389 -13.42 -8.17 2.14
N ASN A 390 -14.50 -7.70 1.51
CA ASN A 390 -15.90 -8.07 1.77
C ASN A 390 -16.31 -9.33 1.04
N LYS A 391 -15.76 -9.67 -0.12
CA LYS A 391 -15.90 -10.97 -0.82
C LYS A 391 -14.93 -11.95 -0.21
N LEU A 392 -13.84 -11.55 0.44
CA LEU A 392 -13.17 -12.40 1.41
C LEU A 392 -14.00 -12.47 2.69
N ALA A 393 -14.80 -11.46 3.06
CA ALA A 393 -15.70 -11.50 4.23
C ALA A 393 -17.05 -12.20 3.94
N GLU A 394 -17.48 -12.26 2.69
CA GLU A 394 -18.71 -12.84 2.11
C GLU A 394 -18.36 -14.20 1.50
N GLU A 395 -17.21 -14.42 0.88
CA GLU A 395 -16.57 -15.74 0.85
C GLU A 395 -16.08 -16.17 2.27
N ARG A 396 -16.30 -15.36 3.32
CA ARG A 396 -16.36 -15.81 4.72
C ARG A 396 -17.78 -15.78 5.33
N ARG A 397 -18.83 -15.24 4.64
CA ARG A 397 -20.26 -15.18 5.06
C ARG A 397 -21.29 -15.90 4.13
N GLU A 398 -21.26 -15.71 2.80
CA GLU A 398 -21.91 -16.47 1.70
C GLU A 398 -21.22 -17.80 1.36
N HIS A 399 -19.89 -17.85 1.37
CA HIS A 399 -19.33 -18.95 2.14
C HIS A 399 -19.80 -18.63 3.56
N LYS A 400 -20.94 -19.22 3.94
CA LYS A 400 -20.78 -20.21 5.00
C LYS A 400 -19.52 -20.93 4.54
N CYS A 401 -18.40 -20.60 5.15
CA CYS A 401 -18.04 -21.42 6.24
C CYS A 401 -18.84 -22.75 6.23
N LYS A 402 -18.66 -23.55 5.17
CA LYS A 402 -18.12 -24.89 5.32
C LYS A 402 -16.74 -24.78 6.01
N SER A 403 -16.48 -23.81 6.87
CA SER A 403 -15.44 -23.68 7.84
C SER A 403 -16.08 -23.74 9.24
N ASP A 404 -17.41 -23.66 9.41
CA ASP A 404 -18.06 -24.30 10.56
C ASP A 404 -18.21 -25.80 10.30
N GLU A 405 -18.24 -26.22 9.02
CA GLU A 405 -18.23 -27.65 8.64
C GLU A 405 -16.87 -28.21 8.13
N ASN A 406 -15.87 -27.39 7.77
CA ASN A 406 -14.49 -27.85 7.42
C ASN A 406 -13.33 -27.13 8.15
N HIS A 407 -13.53 -26.20 9.10
CA HIS A 407 -12.62 -26.17 10.26
C HIS A 407 -13.16 -27.22 11.20
N LYS A 408 -13.13 -28.47 10.72
CA LYS A 408 -13.22 -29.59 11.60
C LYS A 408 -12.14 -29.37 12.65
N ASN A 409 -10.93 -28.94 12.26
CA ASN A 409 -9.73 -28.88 13.11
C ASN A 409 -9.72 -30.08 14.06
N GLU A 410 -10.25 -31.18 13.52
CA GLU A 410 -10.77 -32.29 14.28
C GLU A 410 -9.64 -33.26 14.25
N ILE A 411 -9.26 -33.66 15.44
CA ILE A 411 -8.27 -34.69 15.62
C ILE A 411 -8.90 -35.96 15.09
N VAL A 412 -8.46 -36.42 13.92
CA VAL A 412 -8.98 -37.67 13.33
C VAL A 412 -8.24 -38.87 13.88
N GLU A 413 -7.03 -38.64 14.38
CA GLU A 413 -6.17 -39.65 14.97
C GLU A 413 -5.17 -38.99 15.92
N MET A 414 -4.98 -39.62 17.07
CA MET A 414 -3.93 -39.27 18.02
C MET A 414 -3.24 -40.57 18.41
N ILE A 415 -1.94 -40.63 18.13
CA ILE A 415 -1.08 -41.79 18.38
C ILE A 415 0.00 -41.33 19.34
N GLU A 416 0.15 -42.03 20.46
CA GLU A 416 1.32 -41.88 21.30
C GLU A 416 2.47 -42.68 20.69
N LEU A 417 3.55 -41.98 20.33
CA LEU A 417 4.73 -42.60 19.73
C LEU A 417 5.60 -43.22 20.83
N TYR A 418 5.99 -42.40 21.82
CA TYR A 418 6.73 -42.80 23.03
C TYR A 418 6.81 -41.60 24.00
N ASN A 419 7.07 -41.81 25.30
CA ASN A 419 7.40 -40.79 26.32
C ASN A 419 6.85 -39.37 26.05
N GLU A 420 5.52 -39.22 26.05
CA GLU A 420 4.85 -37.93 25.88
C GLU A 420 5.05 -37.25 24.50
N LEU A 421 5.59 -37.99 23.51
CA LEU A 421 5.62 -37.62 22.10
C LEU A 421 4.38 -38.17 21.41
N LYS A 422 3.60 -37.27 20.81
CA LYS A 422 2.34 -37.62 20.15
C LYS A 422 2.35 -37.20 18.69
N GLU A 423 1.82 -38.09 17.87
CA GLU A 423 1.43 -37.83 16.48
C GLU A 423 -0.06 -37.50 16.48
N MET A 424 -0.40 -36.35 15.91
CA MET A 424 -1.76 -35.85 15.81
C MET A 424 -2.08 -35.59 14.34
N VAL A 425 -3.06 -36.32 13.82
CA VAL A 425 -3.59 -36.09 12.49
C VAL A 425 -4.82 -35.21 12.61
N VAL A 426 -4.78 -34.05 11.97
CA VAL A 426 -5.84 -33.04 12.03
C VAL A 426 -6.50 -32.92 10.67
N LYS A 427 -7.83 -33.07 10.63
CA LYS A 427 -8.60 -32.80 9.41
C LYS A 427 -8.78 -31.31 9.21
N THR A 428 -8.00 -30.78 8.28
CA THR A 428 -7.99 -29.38 7.86
C THR A 428 -7.73 -29.30 6.34
N PRO A 429 -8.78 -29.51 5.53
CA PRO A 429 -8.62 -29.64 4.07
C PRO A 429 -7.92 -28.46 3.42
N THR A 430 -8.21 -27.25 3.88
CA THR A 430 -7.62 -26.02 3.35
C THR A 430 -6.11 -25.93 3.64
N ILE A 431 -5.66 -26.34 4.83
CA ILE A 431 -4.22 -26.32 5.13
C ILE A 431 -3.50 -27.42 4.34
N ALA A 432 -4.09 -28.62 4.30
CA ALA A 432 -3.55 -29.79 3.59
C ALA A 432 -3.40 -29.56 2.07
N GLU A 433 -4.26 -28.73 1.48
CA GLU A 433 -4.21 -28.39 0.05
C GLU A 433 -3.00 -27.53 -0.33
N TYR A 434 -2.49 -26.70 0.58
CA TYR A 434 -1.44 -25.72 0.27
C TYR A 434 -0.12 -25.96 0.99
N CYS A 435 -0.04 -26.91 1.91
CA CYS A 435 1.18 -27.17 2.66
C CYS A 435 2.27 -27.83 1.80
N GLU A 436 3.50 -27.45 2.09
CA GLU A 436 4.73 -27.96 1.51
C GLU A 436 5.76 -28.24 2.61
N ALA A 437 6.80 -29.03 2.29
CA ALA A 437 7.89 -29.32 3.21
C ALA A 437 8.57 -28.03 3.72
N GLY A 438 8.77 -27.94 5.04
CA GLY A 438 9.37 -26.77 5.69
C GLY A 438 8.38 -25.70 6.15
N GLN A 439 7.08 -25.95 6.06
CA GLN A 439 6.05 -25.06 6.62
C GLN A 439 5.53 -25.54 7.98
N PHE A 440 4.89 -24.62 8.71
CA PHE A 440 4.37 -24.88 10.06
C PHE A 440 2.95 -24.31 10.21
N VAL A 441 2.31 -24.62 11.33
CA VAL A 441 1.01 -24.07 11.74
C VAL A 441 1.14 -23.41 13.11
N ILE A 442 0.25 -22.46 13.42
CA ILE A 442 0.07 -21.91 14.76
C ILE A 442 -1.17 -22.57 15.39
N VAL A 443 -0.97 -23.22 16.52
CA VAL A 443 -2.00 -23.95 17.27
C VAL A 443 -2.35 -23.21 18.55
N MET A 444 -3.64 -23.19 18.89
CA MET A 444 -4.19 -22.76 20.16
C MET A 444 -5.22 -23.80 20.61
N VAL A 445 -5.04 -24.34 21.82
CA VAL A 445 -5.83 -25.48 22.32
C VAL A 445 -7.22 -25.05 22.80
N ASP A 446 -7.29 -23.92 23.53
CA ASP A 446 -8.51 -23.37 24.11
C ASP A 446 -8.52 -21.83 23.99
N GLU A 447 -9.65 -21.18 24.32
CA GLU A 447 -9.82 -19.71 24.22
C GLU A 447 -8.77 -18.90 24.99
N LYS A 448 -8.24 -19.46 26.08
CA LYS A 448 -7.23 -18.82 26.93
C LYS A 448 -5.82 -19.37 26.68
N GLY A 449 -5.67 -20.25 25.68
CA GLY A 449 -4.45 -20.96 25.38
C GLY A 449 -3.37 -20.08 24.78
N GLU A 450 -2.12 -20.52 24.88
CA GLU A 450 -1.02 -19.92 24.15
C GLU A 450 -1.14 -20.25 22.65
N ARG A 451 -0.59 -19.38 21.80
CA ARG A 451 -0.37 -19.65 20.38
C ARG A 451 1.02 -20.24 20.20
N ILE A 452 1.12 -21.51 19.86
CA ILE A 452 2.40 -22.21 19.68
C ILE A 452 2.63 -22.61 18.21
N PRO A 453 3.85 -22.48 17.67
CA PRO A 453 4.19 -22.98 16.35
C PRO A 453 4.45 -24.49 16.39
N LEU A 454 3.85 -25.25 15.49
CA LEU A 454 4.13 -26.68 15.29
C LEU A 454 4.39 -26.97 13.81
N THR A 455 5.49 -27.66 13.52
CA THR A 455 5.87 -28.02 12.14
C THR A 455 4.91 -29.05 11.56
N ILE A 456 4.58 -28.90 10.27
CA ILE A 456 3.81 -29.90 9.53
C ILE A 456 4.74 -31.07 9.21
N ALA A 457 4.43 -32.25 9.74
CA ALA A 457 5.26 -33.46 9.63
C ALA A 457 4.89 -34.35 8.44
N ASP A 458 3.63 -34.32 7.99
CA ASP A 458 3.15 -34.95 6.76
C ASP A 458 1.78 -34.34 6.38
N PHE A 459 1.28 -34.63 5.19
CA PHE A 459 -0.06 -34.26 4.77
C PHE A 459 -0.63 -35.22 3.70
N ASP A 460 -1.95 -35.36 3.70
CA ASP A 460 -2.70 -36.12 2.69
C ASP A 460 -3.76 -35.21 2.07
N ARG A 461 -3.53 -34.82 0.81
CA ARG A 461 -4.42 -33.94 0.05
C ARG A 461 -5.76 -34.59 -0.26
N GLY A 462 -5.80 -35.91 -0.44
CA GLY A 462 -7.03 -36.65 -0.71
C GLY A 462 -7.93 -36.75 0.51
N LYS A 463 -7.33 -36.95 1.70
CA LYS A 463 -8.06 -36.98 2.98
C LYS A 463 -8.30 -35.60 3.57
N GLY A 464 -7.57 -34.58 3.12
CA GLY A 464 -7.62 -33.22 3.63
C GLY A 464 -7.08 -33.14 5.06
N THR A 465 -5.99 -33.85 5.35
CA THR A 465 -5.39 -33.96 6.68
C THR A 465 -3.94 -33.52 6.68
N ILE A 466 -3.52 -32.92 7.79
CA ILE A 466 -2.10 -32.71 8.11
C ILE A 466 -1.74 -33.55 9.33
N THR A 467 -0.48 -33.96 9.40
CA THR A 467 0.09 -34.65 10.55
C THR A 467 1.04 -33.70 11.26
N ILE A 468 0.89 -33.59 12.57
CA ILE A 468 1.73 -32.78 13.45
C ILE A 468 2.31 -33.71 14.51
N VAL A 469 3.60 -33.57 14.79
CA VAL A 469 4.28 -34.30 15.86
C VAL A 469 4.76 -33.30 16.91
N PHE A 470 4.40 -33.52 18.17
CA PHE A 470 4.77 -32.64 19.27
C PHE A 470 5.09 -33.44 20.52
N GLN A 471 5.89 -32.83 21.41
CA GLN A 471 6.25 -33.38 22.71
C GLN A 471 5.62 -32.54 23.81
N GLU A 472 5.11 -33.17 24.87
CA GLU A 472 4.52 -32.47 26.01
C GLU A 472 5.59 -31.87 26.93
N VAL A 473 6.08 -30.68 26.58
CA VAL A 473 7.14 -30.00 27.34
C VAL A 473 6.65 -28.82 28.18
N GLY A 474 5.55 -28.19 27.75
CA GLY A 474 4.92 -27.06 28.43
C GLY A 474 3.41 -27.22 28.58
N LYS A 475 2.79 -26.26 29.29
CA LYS A 475 1.35 -26.30 29.62
C LYS A 475 0.45 -26.44 28.38
N THR A 476 0.76 -25.72 27.30
CA THR A 476 -0.03 -25.77 26.05
C THR A 476 0.09 -27.13 25.36
N THR A 477 1.29 -27.70 25.28
CA THR A 477 1.51 -29.02 24.67
C THR A 477 0.93 -30.16 25.51
N TYR A 478 0.92 -30.04 26.84
CA TYR A 478 0.25 -31.00 27.73
C TYR A 478 -1.26 -31.03 27.48
N LYS A 479 -1.90 -29.86 27.49
CA LYS A 479 -3.32 -29.73 27.14
C LYS A 479 -3.63 -30.26 25.75
N LEU A 480 -2.73 -30.02 24.78
CA LEU A 480 -2.87 -30.55 23.42
C LEU A 480 -2.83 -32.08 23.41
N GLY A 481 -1.99 -32.69 24.25
CA GLY A 481 -1.88 -34.14 24.40
C GLY A 481 -3.04 -34.81 25.15
N GLU A 482 -3.78 -34.07 25.97
CA GLU A 482 -4.99 -34.58 26.63
C GLU A 482 -6.21 -34.65 25.70
N MET A 483 -6.14 -33.98 24.54
CA MET A 483 -7.19 -34.01 23.53
C MET A 483 -7.32 -35.42 22.92
N LYS A 484 -8.51 -35.75 22.45
CA LYS A 484 -8.87 -37.07 21.92
C LYS A 484 -9.34 -36.96 20.49
N LYS A 485 -9.36 -38.11 19.80
CA LYS A 485 -10.01 -38.22 18.50
C LYS A 485 -11.45 -37.69 18.57
N GLY A 486 -11.80 -36.80 17.66
CA GLY A 486 -13.08 -36.10 17.61
C GLY A 486 -13.04 -34.71 18.25
N ASP A 487 -12.05 -34.42 19.09
CA ASP A 487 -11.87 -33.08 19.66
C ASP A 487 -11.39 -32.10 18.59
N LYS A 488 -11.70 -30.82 18.81
CA LYS A 488 -11.39 -29.74 17.89
C LYS A 488 -10.39 -28.77 18.52
N LEU A 489 -9.34 -28.42 17.78
CA LEU A 489 -8.44 -27.34 18.18
C LEU A 489 -9.22 -26.01 18.15
N TYR A 490 -9.11 -25.23 19.22
CA TYR A 490 -9.77 -23.92 19.32
C TYR A 490 -9.37 -23.00 18.17
N HIS A 491 -8.08 -22.96 17.83
CA HIS A 491 -7.61 -22.23 16.66
C HIS A 491 -6.38 -22.91 16.03
N LEU A 492 -6.41 -22.99 14.70
CA LEU A 492 -5.34 -23.53 13.88
C LEU A 492 -5.15 -22.61 12.67
N ALA A 493 -3.95 -22.06 12.49
CA ALA A 493 -3.62 -21.19 11.37
C ALA A 493 -2.41 -21.71 10.59
N GLY A 494 -2.55 -21.82 9.27
CA GLY A 494 -1.46 -22.11 8.35
C GLY A 494 -1.95 -22.54 6.96
N PRO A 495 -1.07 -23.11 6.12
CA PRO A 495 0.36 -23.27 6.38
C PRO A 495 1.07 -21.89 6.41
N LEU A 496 2.03 -21.73 7.31
CA LEU A 496 2.82 -20.50 7.49
C LEU A 496 4.30 -20.76 7.20
N GLY A 497 5.03 -19.69 6.93
CA GLY A 497 6.43 -19.74 6.51
C GLY A 497 6.60 -20.12 5.03
N ARG A 498 7.85 -20.10 4.57
CA ARG A 498 8.23 -20.50 3.22
C ARG A 498 8.68 -21.97 3.21
N PRO A 499 8.37 -22.72 2.14
CA PRO A 499 8.88 -24.08 1.97
C PRO A 499 10.42 -24.12 1.94
N PHE A 500 11.02 -25.26 2.28
CA PHE A 500 12.46 -25.45 2.14
C PHE A 500 12.91 -25.34 0.69
N GLU A 501 14.04 -24.67 0.49
CA GLU A 501 14.73 -24.65 -0.79
C GLU A 501 15.61 -25.90 -0.91
N ILE A 502 15.17 -26.87 -1.70
CA ILE A 502 15.88 -28.14 -1.93
C ILE A 502 16.60 -28.09 -3.29
N GLU A 503 17.90 -28.35 -3.30
CA GLU A 503 18.71 -28.37 -4.52
C GLU A 503 18.58 -29.68 -5.30
N LYS A 504 19.19 -29.74 -6.48
CA LYS A 504 19.33 -30.98 -7.26
C LYS A 504 20.66 -31.66 -6.94
N GLY A 505 20.64 -32.96 -6.64
CA GLY A 505 21.85 -33.75 -6.40
C GLY A 505 21.66 -34.78 -5.28
N THR A 506 22.74 -35.04 -4.54
CA THR A 506 22.71 -35.88 -3.33
C THR A 506 22.40 -34.99 -2.12
N ILE A 507 21.23 -35.19 -1.51
CA ILE A 507 20.70 -34.38 -0.42
C ILE A 507 20.75 -35.19 0.87
N THR A 508 21.42 -34.66 1.89
CA THR A 508 21.46 -35.27 3.22
C THR A 508 20.53 -34.54 4.18
N ILE A 509 19.61 -35.26 4.83
CA ILE A 509 18.64 -34.68 5.76
C ILE A 509 18.94 -35.21 7.16
N VAL A 510 19.31 -34.33 8.08
CA VAL A 510 19.76 -34.67 9.43
C VAL A 510 18.71 -34.27 10.47
N GLY A 511 18.11 -35.26 11.12
CA GLY A 511 17.04 -35.11 12.11
C GLY A 511 17.40 -35.51 13.52
N GLY A 512 16.83 -34.83 14.51
CA GLY A 512 16.88 -35.27 15.90
C GLY A 512 15.70 -34.76 16.72
N GLY A 513 15.37 -35.47 17.80
CA GLY A 513 14.21 -35.17 18.66
C GLY A 513 12.90 -35.16 17.86
N THR A 514 12.00 -34.22 18.18
CA THR A 514 10.74 -34.01 17.42
C THR A 514 10.98 -33.67 15.94
N GLY A 515 12.17 -33.17 15.60
CA GLY A 515 12.56 -32.83 14.23
C GLY A 515 12.65 -34.04 13.29
N ILE A 516 12.74 -35.26 13.82
CA ILE A 516 12.69 -36.51 13.03
C ILE A 516 11.42 -36.56 12.18
N ALA A 517 10.29 -36.06 12.70
CA ALA A 517 9.03 -36.03 11.97
C ALA A 517 9.13 -35.20 10.68
N SER A 518 9.88 -34.09 10.70
CA SER A 518 10.08 -33.22 9.55
C SER A 518 11.12 -33.76 8.56
N VAL A 519 11.93 -34.74 8.95
CA VAL A 519 12.82 -35.45 8.01
C VAL A 519 11.99 -36.18 6.96
N HIS A 520 10.92 -36.86 7.37
CA HIS A 520 10.04 -37.62 6.47
C HIS A 520 9.49 -36.77 5.31
N ILE A 521 8.77 -35.68 5.61
CA ILE A 521 8.20 -34.79 4.59
C ILE A 521 9.26 -34.15 3.69
N THR A 522 10.45 -33.85 4.25
CA THR A 522 11.56 -33.28 3.48
C THR A 522 12.20 -34.32 2.56
N ALA A 523 12.39 -35.56 3.05
CA ALA A 523 12.92 -36.68 2.27
C ALA A 523 11.97 -37.03 1.12
N LYS A 524 10.67 -37.13 1.41
CA LYS A 524 9.62 -37.34 0.41
C LYS A 524 9.68 -36.29 -0.70
N LYS A 525 9.72 -35.01 -0.34
CA LYS A 525 9.82 -33.92 -1.33
C LYS A 525 11.10 -34.00 -2.16
N ALA A 526 12.25 -34.22 -1.52
CA ALA A 526 13.53 -34.35 -2.22
C ALA A 526 13.52 -35.55 -3.18
N LYS A 527 12.94 -36.68 -2.77
CA LYS A 527 12.84 -37.89 -3.58
C LYS A 527 11.92 -37.71 -4.78
N GLU A 528 10.77 -37.05 -4.58
CA GLU A 528 9.84 -36.66 -5.66
C GLU A 528 10.48 -35.70 -6.68
N MET A 529 11.47 -34.90 -6.24
CA MET A 529 12.27 -34.04 -7.13
C MET A 529 13.36 -34.81 -7.90
N GLY A 530 13.51 -36.11 -7.67
CA GLY A 530 14.48 -36.98 -8.34
C GLY A 530 15.89 -36.96 -7.72
N ASN A 531 16.02 -36.49 -6.48
CA ASN A 531 17.31 -36.47 -5.78
C ASN A 531 17.68 -37.85 -5.23
N GLU A 532 18.98 -38.05 -5.01
CA GLU A 532 19.48 -39.10 -4.13
C GLU A 532 19.38 -38.60 -2.69
N VAL A 533 18.65 -39.32 -1.84
CA VAL A 533 18.31 -38.85 -0.48
C VAL A 533 18.99 -39.73 0.55
N ILE A 534 19.77 -39.11 1.44
CA ILE A 534 20.42 -39.78 2.57
C ILE A 534 19.88 -39.18 3.85
N SER A 535 19.16 -39.97 4.63
CA SER A 535 18.61 -39.49 5.91
C SER A 535 19.51 -39.93 7.06
N ILE A 536 19.80 -39.02 7.98
CA ILE A 536 20.48 -39.31 9.24
C ILE A 536 19.55 -38.92 10.38
N ILE A 537 19.08 -39.87 11.17
CA ILE A 537 18.25 -39.60 12.34
C ILE A 537 18.97 -40.02 13.61
N GLY A 538 18.80 -39.25 14.68
CA GLY A 538 19.40 -39.62 15.95
C GLY A 538 18.62 -39.22 17.18
N ALA A 539 18.82 -40.00 18.24
CA ALA A 539 18.18 -39.80 19.52
C ALA A 539 19.04 -40.34 20.67
N ARG A 540 18.62 -40.11 21.92
CA ARG A 540 19.40 -40.51 23.11
C ARG A 540 19.51 -42.03 23.26
N THR A 541 18.39 -42.72 23.02
CA THR A 541 18.24 -44.17 23.11
C THR A 541 17.30 -44.64 21.99
N LYS A 542 17.21 -45.95 21.77
CA LYS A 542 16.33 -46.59 20.77
C LYS A 542 14.87 -46.16 20.90
N GLU A 543 14.40 -45.95 22.12
CA GLU A 543 12.99 -45.65 22.40
C GLU A 543 12.54 -44.31 21.84
N PHE A 544 13.49 -43.41 21.52
CA PHE A 544 13.24 -42.09 20.96
C PHE A 544 13.37 -42.06 19.42
N ILE A 545 13.53 -43.21 18.76
CA ILE A 545 13.52 -43.31 17.29
C ILE A 545 12.10 -43.68 16.84
N PHE A 546 11.53 -42.90 15.93
CA PHE A 546 10.20 -43.14 15.35
C PHE A 546 10.20 -42.86 13.86
N TRP A 547 9.18 -43.38 13.18
CA TRP A 547 8.98 -43.21 11.73
C TRP A 547 10.17 -43.67 10.86
N GLU A 548 11.00 -44.59 11.36
CA GLU A 548 12.11 -45.19 10.62
C GLU A 548 11.66 -45.71 9.25
N ASP A 549 10.61 -46.55 9.23
CA ASP A 549 10.09 -47.11 7.98
C ASP A 549 9.58 -46.03 7.01
N LYS A 550 8.86 -45.01 7.53
CA LYS A 550 8.34 -43.88 6.72
C LYS A 550 9.47 -43.04 6.14
N ILE A 551 10.60 -42.91 6.85
CA ILE A 551 11.76 -42.15 6.36
C ILE A 551 12.55 -43.00 5.36
N ALA A 552 12.72 -44.30 5.63
CA ALA A 552 13.42 -45.24 4.77
C ALA A 552 12.76 -45.34 3.39
N GLU A 553 11.42 -45.29 3.31
CA GLU A 553 10.67 -45.32 2.04
C GLU A 553 11.12 -44.24 1.04
N TYR A 554 11.53 -43.07 1.52
CA TYR A 554 11.94 -41.93 0.69
C TYR A 554 13.44 -41.65 0.75
N SER A 555 14.22 -42.56 1.34
CA SER A 555 15.68 -42.43 1.48
C SER A 555 16.38 -43.56 0.73
N ASP A 556 17.40 -43.23 -0.07
CA ASP A 556 18.29 -44.23 -0.69
C ASP A 556 19.22 -44.87 0.36
N GLU A 557 19.53 -44.12 1.42
CA GLU A 557 20.25 -44.61 2.59
C GLU A 557 19.66 -43.95 3.86
N LEU A 558 19.36 -44.77 4.88
CA LEU A 558 18.97 -44.29 6.21
C LEU A 558 20.03 -44.69 7.23
N ILE A 559 20.61 -43.70 7.90
CA ILE A 559 21.60 -43.88 8.97
C ILE A 559 20.93 -43.49 10.30
N ILE A 560 21.02 -44.39 11.27
CA ILE A 560 20.41 -44.19 12.60
C ILE A 560 21.52 -44.15 13.63
N THR A 561 21.49 -43.15 14.50
CA THR A 561 22.44 -43.00 15.61
C THR A 561 21.75 -42.93 16.96
N THR A 562 22.30 -43.61 17.97
CA THR A 562 21.88 -43.43 19.37
C THR A 562 23.03 -43.04 20.26
N ASP A 563 22.82 -42.08 21.17
CA ASP A 563 23.87 -41.58 22.06
C ASP A 563 24.46 -42.71 22.94
N ASP A 564 23.60 -43.60 23.43
CA ASP A 564 23.99 -44.74 24.29
C ASP A 564 24.46 -45.98 23.51
N GLY A 565 24.13 -46.07 22.22
CA GLY A 565 24.41 -47.22 21.35
C GLY A 565 23.37 -48.34 21.42
N SER A 566 22.19 -48.07 21.97
CA SER A 566 21.09 -49.03 22.06
C SER A 566 20.49 -49.42 20.70
N TYR A 567 20.68 -48.62 19.65
CA TYR A 567 20.23 -48.91 18.29
C TYR A 567 21.02 -48.15 17.21
N GLY A 568 21.25 -48.79 16.06
CA GLY A 568 22.06 -48.21 14.99
C GLY A 568 23.51 -47.98 15.41
N ILE A 569 24.08 -46.84 15.02
CA ILE A 569 25.47 -46.47 15.33
C ILE A 569 25.51 -45.73 16.66
N LYS A 570 26.42 -46.13 17.56
CA LYS A 570 26.64 -45.40 18.81
C LYS A 570 27.26 -44.03 18.53
N GLY A 571 26.60 -42.96 18.97
CA GLY A 571 27.10 -41.58 18.87
C GLY A 571 26.03 -40.59 18.41
N LEU A 572 26.47 -39.36 18.14
CA LEU A 572 25.62 -38.27 17.66
C LEU A 572 25.46 -38.33 16.14
N VAL A 573 24.39 -37.71 15.63
CA VAL A 573 24.16 -37.55 14.18
C VAL A 573 25.32 -36.87 13.46
N THR A 574 26.09 -36.01 14.15
CA THR A 574 27.26 -35.32 13.59
C THR A 574 28.43 -36.28 13.35
N HIS A 575 28.56 -37.36 14.13
CA HIS A 575 29.57 -38.38 13.86
C HIS A 575 29.25 -39.15 12.57
N ALA A 576 27.99 -39.57 12.42
CA ALA A 576 27.51 -40.22 11.20
C ALA A 576 27.63 -39.29 9.98
N LEU A 577 27.30 -38.01 10.14
CA LEU A 577 27.48 -37.00 9.09
C LEU A 577 28.96 -36.86 8.70
N SER A 578 29.86 -36.71 9.67
CA SER A 578 31.31 -36.65 9.45
C SER A 578 31.79 -37.83 8.58
N ASP A 579 31.36 -39.05 8.93
CA ASP A 579 31.80 -40.25 8.21
C ASP A 579 31.18 -40.37 6.82
N LEU A 580 29.93 -39.90 6.65
CA LEU A 580 29.30 -39.78 5.35
C LEU A 580 30.03 -38.78 4.44
N LEU A 581 30.40 -37.61 4.96
CA LEU A 581 31.09 -36.56 4.21
C LEU A 581 32.49 -36.98 3.73
N LYS A 582 33.15 -37.92 4.42
CA LYS A 582 34.44 -38.48 4.00
C LYS A 582 34.32 -39.46 2.83
N ARG A 583 33.19 -40.16 2.72
CA ARG A 583 33.01 -41.26 1.76
C ARG A 583 32.17 -40.90 0.53
N LYS A 584 31.39 -39.82 0.60
CA LYS A 584 30.44 -39.45 -0.45
C LYS A 584 30.34 -37.93 -0.63
N LYS A 585 30.22 -37.49 -1.88
CA LYS A 585 29.94 -36.10 -2.21
C LYS A 585 28.47 -35.78 -1.91
N ILE A 586 28.23 -34.75 -1.11
CA ILE A 586 26.89 -34.26 -0.76
C ILE A 586 26.75 -32.85 -1.34
N ASP A 587 25.63 -32.58 -2.02
CA ASP A 587 25.39 -31.27 -2.65
C ASP A 587 24.64 -30.31 -1.71
N GLN A 588 23.76 -30.82 -0.83
CA GLN A 588 23.08 -30.02 0.18
C GLN A 588 22.84 -30.82 1.48
N VAL A 589 22.91 -30.13 2.62
CA VAL A 589 22.47 -30.65 3.92
C VAL A 589 21.26 -29.86 4.43
N ILE A 590 20.24 -30.54 4.92
CA ILE A 590 19.10 -29.92 5.62
C ILE A 590 19.07 -30.49 7.03
N THR A 591 19.16 -29.65 8.06
CA THR A 591 19.16 -30.08 9.47
C THR A 591 17.94 -29.57 10.22
N ILE A 592 17.29 -30.48 10.95
CA ILE A 592 16.00 -30.24 11.60
C ILE A 592 16.00 -30.89 12.99
N GLY A 593 15.84 -30.12 14.05
CA GLY A 593 15.82 -30.65 15.41
C GLY A 593 16.28 -29.64 16.45
N PRO A 594 16.85 -30.10 17.59
CA PRO A 594 17.36 -29.21 18.62
C PRO A 594 18.34 -28.17 18.06
N THR A 595 18.17 -26.90 18.45
CA THR A 595 19.02 -25.80 17.97
C THR A 595 20.51 -26.05 18.17
N ILE A 596 20.88 -26.73 19.25
CA ILE A 596 22.28 -27.12 19.52
C ILE A 596 22.80 -28.17 18.53
N MET A 597 21.96 -29.12 18.12
CA MET A 597 22.32 -30.13 17.12
C MET A 597 22.56 -29.46 15.77
N MET A 598 21.63 -28.59 15.34
CA MET A 598 21.76 -27.84 14.08
C MET A 598 23.01 -26.97 14.06
N LYS A 599 23.40 -26.37 15.19
CA LYS A 599 24.66 -25.63 15.34
C LYS A 599 25.87 -26.51 15.04
N PHE A 600 25.90 -27.75 15.54
CA PHE A 600 27.04 -28.65 15.29
C PHE A 600 27.02 -29.25 13.88
N VAL A 601 25.84 -29.49 13.28
CA VAL A 601 25.75 -29.86 11.86
C VAL A 601 26.27 -28.72 10.95
N ALA A 602 25.95 -27.47 11.27
CA ALA A 602 26.49 -26.31 10.56
C ALA A 602 28.03 -26.30 10.59
N LYS A 603 28.62 -26.51 11.79
CA LYS A 603 30.08 -26.60 11.95
C LYS A 603 30.71 -27.77 11.21
N GLU A 604 30.07 -28.93 11.20
CA GLU A 604 30.60 -30.12 10.53
C GLU A 604 30.63 -29.97 9.00
N THR A 605 29.66 -29.23 8.44
CA THR A 605 29.53 -29.02 6.99
C THR A 605 30.35 -27.85 6.46
N GLU A 606 30.77 -26.93 7.33
CA GLU A 606 31.49 -25.71 6.97
C GLU A 606 32.85 -25.96 6.26
N PRO A 607 33.72 -26.89 6.71
CA PRO A 607 34.98 -27.19 6.01
C PRO A 607 34.78 -27.71 4.58
N TYR A 608 33.65 -28.35 4.32
CA TYR A 608 33.30 -28.92 3.02
C TYR A 608 32.57 -27.91 2.11
N LYS A 609 32.22 -26.73 2.62
CA LYS A 609 31.49 -25.67 1.90
C LYS A 609 30.17 -26.14 1.28
N ILE A 610 29.49 -27.06 1.97
CA ILE A 610 28.19 -27.59 1.53
C ILE A 610 27.09 -26.62 1.95
N LYS A 611 26.12 -26.34 1.08
CA LYS A 611 24.97 -25.51 1.47
C LYS A 611 24.16 -26.23 2.54
N THR A 612 24.08 -25.63 3.73
CA THR A 612 23.40 -26.23 4.88
C THR A 612 22.21 -25.38 5.28
N ILE A 613 21.00 -25.94 5.23
CA ILE A 613 19.76 -25.27 5.67
C ILE A 613 19.38 -25.77 7.07
N ALA A 614 19.29 -24.88 8.05
CA ALA A 614 18.79 -25.18 9.38
C ALA A 614 17.32 -24.75 9.52
N SER A 615 16.47 -25.68 9.97
CA SER A 615 15.07 -25.40 10.28
C SER A 615 14.94 -24.84 11.70
N LEU A 616 14.94 -23.51 11.80
CA LEU A 616 14.91 -22.81 13.07
C LEU A 616 13.50 -22.76 13.66
N ASN A 617 13.41 -23.03 14.97
CA ASN A 617 12.19 -22.88 15.75
C ASN A 617 12.35 -21.81 16.86
N PRO A 618 12.47 -20.52 16.52
CA PRO A 618 12.45 -19.44 17.51
C PRO A 618 11.06 -19.31 18.14
N ILE A 619 10.95 -18.56 19.24
CA ILE A 619 9.66 -18.22 19.86
C ILE A 619 8.78 -17.49 18.83
N MET A 620 7.55 -17.96 18.58
CA MET A 620 6.60 -17.34 17.66
C MET A 620 5.24 -17.18 18.32
N VAL A 621 4.57 -16.04 18.08
CA VAL A 621 3.24 -15.73 18.65
C VAL A 621 2.18 -15.63 17.55
N ASP A 622 2.40 -14.74 16.57
CA ASP A 622 1.43 -14.56 15.47
C ASP A 622 1.61 -15.58 14.34
N GLY A 623 2.86 -15.89 13.96
CA GLY A 623 3.23 -16.66 12.77
C GLY A 623 3.27 -15.86 11.46
N SER A 624 2.97 -14.55 11.47
CA SER A 624 2.95 -13.65 10.30
C SER A 624 4.06 -12.59 10.30
N GLY A 625 4.78 -12.39 11.41
CA GLY A 625 5.88 -11.43 11.53
C GLY A 625 5.53 -10.08 12.14
N MET A 626 4.25 -9.83 12.48
CA MET A 626 3.80 -8.54 13.00
C MET A 626 4.37 -8.22 14.39
N CYS A 627 4.54 -9.23 15.25
CA CYS A 627 5.00 -9.09 16.64
C CYS A 627 6.54 -9.05 16.76
N GLY A 628 7.27 -9.51 15.75
CA GLY A 628 8.72 -9.60 15.77
C GLY A 628 9.32 -10.59 16.80
N SER A 629 8.51 -11.47 17.40
CA SER A 629 9.00 -12.48 18.38
C SER A 629 9.95 -13.49 17.73
N CYS A 630 9.61 -13.93 16.51
CA CYS A 630 10.30 -14.94 15.70
C CYS A 630 11.65 -14.47 15.13
N ARG A 631 12.24 -13.41 15.69
CA ARG A 631 13.47 -12.80 15.21
C ARG A 631 14.70 -13.67 15.50
N VAL A 632 15.56 -13.75 14.50
CA VAL A 632 16.84 -14.48 14.48
C VAL A 632 17.91 -13.52 13.96
N ARG A 633 19.07 -13.52 14.62
CA ARG A 633 20.24 -12.78 14.14
C ARG A 633 20.96 -13.59 13.04
N TYR A 634 21.11 -12.96 11.88
CA TYR A 634 21.58 -13.57 10.63
C TYR A 634 22.48 -12.57 9.89
N ASP A 635 23.77 -12.87 9.69
CA ASP A 635 24.77 -11.94 9.13
C ASP A 635 24.73 -10.53 9.74
N ASN A 636 24.72 -10.43 11.07
CA ASN A 636 24.59 -9.16 11.80
C ASN A 636 23.29 -8.36 11.51
N GLN A 637 22.31 -8.96 10.83
CA GLN A 637 20.98 -8.39 10.60
C GLN A 637 19.92 -9.18 11.37
N THR A 638 18.77 -8.56 11.58
CA THR A 638 17.61 -9.25 12.15
C THR A 638 16.71 -9.77 11.03
N ARG A 639 16.43 -11.07 11.02
CA ARG A 639 15.43 -11.69 10.13
C ARG A 639 14.34 -12.38 10.94
N TYR A 640 13.18 -12.56 10.33
CA TYR A 640 11.99 -13.14 10.96
C TYR A 640 11.70 -14.52 10.40
N ALA A 641 11.79 -15.58 11.21
CA ALA A 641 11.55 -16.96 10.75
C ALA A 641 10.12 -17.17 10.24
N CYS A 642 9.15 -16.47 10.82
CA CYS A 642 7.76 -16.55 10.42
C CYS A 642 7.45 -15.89 9.05
N VAL A 643 8.25 -14.91 8.61
CA VAL A 643 8.08 -14.23 7.30
C VAL A 643 8.99 -14.83 6.22
N HIS A 644 10.24 -15.10 6.59
CA HIS A 644 11.26 -15.58 5.66
C HIS A 644 11.22 -17.11 5.52
N GLY A 645 10.44 -17.81 6.35
CA GLY A 645 10.42 -19.26 6.47
C GLY A 645 11.38 -19.76 7.57
N PRO A 646 11.13 -20.94 8.14
CA PRO A 646 11.98 -21.49 9.19
C PRO A 646 13.33 -21.99 8.67
N GLY A 647 13.48 -22.22 7.36
CA GLY A 647 14.75 -22.62 6.75
C GLY A 647 15.71 -21.44 6.56
N PHE A 648 16.84 -21.45 7.28
CA PHE A 648 17.91 -20.46 7.12
C PHE A 648 19.20 -21.14 6.71
N ASP A 649 20.05 -20.44 5.95
CA ASP A 649 21.45 -20.84 5.77
C ASP A 649 22.14 -20.92 7.14
N ALA A 650 22.50 -22.14 7.54
CA ALA A 650 22.98 -22.45 8.88
C ALA A 650 24.30 -21.76 9.19
N HIS A 651 25.17 -21.53 8.18
CA HIS A 651 26.47 -20.90 8.39
C HIS A 651 26.38 -19.40 8.72
N ARG A 652 25.20 -18.80 8.50
CA ARG A 652 24.94 -17.36 8.67
C ARG A 652 24.13 -17.06 9.92
N VAL A 653 23.66 -18.08 10.63
CA VAL A 653 22.83 -17.97 11.83
C VAL A 653 23.69 -17.80 13.08
N ASP A 654 23.37 -16.81 13.90
CA ASP A 654 23.92 -16.70 15.26
C ASP A 654 23.15 -17.65 16.20
N PHE A 655 23.61 -18.90 16.26
CA PHE A 655 23.00 -19.93 17.11
C PHE A 655 23.10 -19.61 18.60
N ASP A 656 24.12 -18.87 19.03
CA ASP A 656 24.31 -18.54 20.45
C ASP A 656 23.31 -17.47 20.93
N ASP A 657 23.03 -16.47 20.09
CA ASP A 657 21.92 -15.54 20.31
C ASP A 657 20.58 -16.27 20.34
N LEU A 658 20.31 -17.14 19.35
CA LEU A 658 19.06 -17.89 19.28
C LEU A 658 18.86 -18.78 20.52
N LEU A 659 19.88 -19.51 20.96
CA LEU A 659 19.81 -20.35 22.16
C LEU A 659 19.50 -19.53 23.42
N LYS A 660 20.11 -18.35 23.59
CA LYS A 660 19.78 -17.45 24.72
C LYS A 660 18.33 -16.98 24.65
N ARG A 661 17.84 -16.63 23.45
CA ARG A 661 16.46 -16.18 23.24
C ARG A 661 15.44 -17.27 23.59
N LEU A 662 15.75 -18.54 23.32
CA LEU A 662 14.87 -19.65 23.65
C LEU A 662 14.72 -19.90 25.17
N THR A 663 15.58 -19.30 26.00
CA THR A 663 15.51 -19.48 27.47
C THR A 663 14.73 -18.41 28.22
N ILE A 664 14.19 -17.39 27.53
CA ILE A 664 13.63 -16.20 28.20
C ILE A 664 12.39 -16.48 29.05
N PHE A 665 11.61 -17.52 28.74
CA PHE A 665 10.40 -17.91 29.47
C PHE A 665 10.56 -19.25 30.21
N LYS A 666 11.78 -19.76 30.32
CA LYS A 666 12.02 -21.11 30.87
C LYS A 666 11.52 -21.25 32.32
N LYS A 667 11.62 -20.17 33.12
CA LYS A 667 11.10 -20.16 34.50
C LYS A 667 9.58 -20.24 34.54
N GLU A 668 8.90 -19.47 33.69
CA GLU A 668 7.44 -19.47 33.54
C GLU A 668 6.93 -20.80 32.97
N GLU A 669 7.63 -21.38 32.00
CA GLU A 669 7.35 -22.72 31.46
C GLU A 669 7.48 -23.79 32.54
N ASP A 670 8.57 -23.79 33.30
CA ASP A 670 8.80 -24.71 34.43
C ASP A 670 7.74 -24.54 35.52
N PHE A 671 7.31 -23.31 35.80
CA PHE A 671 6.25 -23.01 36.76
C PHE A 671 4.89 -23.52 36.27
N ALA A 672 4.51 -23.17 35.04
CA ALA A 672 3.23 -23.54 34.44
C ALA A 672 3.09 -25.06 34.26
N ARG A 673 4.21 -25.77 34.08
CA ARG A 673 4.26 -27.23 34.06
C ARG A 673 4.01 -27.85 35.44
N ARG A 674 4.50 -27.24 36.53
CA ARG A 674 4.25 -27.74 37.91
C ARG A 674 2.83 -27.45 38.39
N TYR A 675 2.24 -26.33 37.95
CA TYR A 675 0.93 -25.85 38.40
C TYR A 675 -0.02 -25.57 37.21
N PRO A 676 -0.59 -26.62 36.59
CA PRO A 676 -1.45 -26.47 35.42
C PRO A 676 -2.78 -25.74 35.72
N ASP A 677 -3.34 -25.90 36.93
CA ASP A 677 -4.59 -25.28 37.37
C ASP A 677 -4.33 -24.16 38.38
N PHE A 678 -4.46 -22.90 37.94
CA PHE A 678 -4.03 -21.72 38.69
C PHE A 678 -5.08 -21.27 39.73
N GLY A 679 -4.74 -21.38 41.01
CA GLY A 679 -5.49 -20.83 42.15
C GLY A 679 -4.96 -19.48 42.65
N LYS A 680 -5.35 -19.10 43.87
CA LYS A 680 -4.98 -17.81 44.48
C LYS A 680 -3.56 -17.83 45.06
N GLU A 681 -3.12 -18.96 45.62
CA GLU A 681 -1.78 -19.14 46.19
C GLU A 681 -0.70 -19.16 45.10
N GLU A 682 -0.97 -19.80 43.96
CA GLU A 682 -0.05 -19.86 42.82
C GLU A 682 0.19 -18.46 42.22
N LYS A 683 -0.81 -17.56 42.28
CA LYS A 683 -0.67 -16.16 41.85
C LYS A 683 0.25 -15.35 42.77
N GLU A 684 0.24 -15.62 44.07
CA GLU A 684 1.16 -14.97 45.01
C GLU A 684 2.60 -15.47 44.81
N ILE A 685 2.80 -16.76 44.53
CA ILE A 685 4.11 -17.31 44.19
C ILE A 685 4.66 -16.69 42.88
N LEU A 686 3.84 -16.61 41.83
CA LEU A 686 4.22 -15.97 40.56
C LEU A 686 4.52 -14.49 40.72
N ARG A 687 3.77 -13.79 41.57
CA ARG A 687 4.05 -12.40 41.90
C ARG A 687 5.42 -12.24 42.57
N GLY A 688 5.74 -13.14 43.50
CA GLY A 688 7.08 -13.22 44.10
C GLY A 688 8.19 -13.44 43.08
N PHE A 689 7.96 -14.25 42.04
CA PHE A 689 8.94 -14.46 40.95
C PHE A 689 9.23 -13.21 40.11
N TYR A 690 8.24 -12.33 39.90
CA TYR A 690 8.42 -11.07 39.16
C TYR A 690 8.96 -9.94 40.04
N GLU A 691 8.77 -10.03 41.36
CA GLU A 691 9.27 -9.05 42.33
C GLU A 691 10.72 -9.34 42.79
N SER A 692 11.23 -10.57 42.57
CA SER A 692 12.63 -10.99 42.81
C SER A 692 13.50 -10.92 41.55
#